data_AF-A0A139HFV3-F1
#
_entry.id   AF-A0A139HFV3-F1
#
_cell.length_a   1.000
_cell.length_b   1.000
_cell.length_c   1.000
_cell.angle_alpha   90.00
_cell.angle_beta   90.00
_cell.angle_gamma   90.00
#
_symmetry.space_group_name_H-M   'P 1'
#
loop_
_entity.id
_entity.type
_entity.pdbx_description
1 polymer ?
#
loop_
_entity_poly.entity_id
_entity_poly.type
_entity_poly.pdbx_seq_one_letter_code
_entity_poly.pdbx_strand_id
1 'polypeptide(L)'
;MSFSNLINDVAQRPRPLSTNTNASYETRDNRSTYSRAKSYASTAATSVSISGDISSQLHGGYSHPLARAWQAERQLTKSMLIYPLFITDNPNEETSIPSLPGQKRMGLNRIVPFLTPLVAKGLKSVILFGVPLAPSAKDPLGTAADDPEGPVIAGIKLLRRAFPNLFIVCDVCLCEYTSHGHCGILHEDGSLNNATSVDRISDVAMAYAEAGAHCVAPSDMNDGRIRAIKLKLIEAGIAHQIVLMSYSAKFSGCLYGPFRDAAGSCPSFGDRRCYQLPPGGRGLARRAIQRDIAEGADIIMVKPATQYLDIISDAKEIGKDLPVAAYHVSGEYAMIHAAAKAGVFDLKTMAFEATEGILRAGATIIIKGRMCRQPKVWELPKKKKKKAEKVTWHAEVAEKRIAARLHDVEQLEEGEEEHRLLDHIYDGDDLSEKYLSALEKANREKMFVLDRVRDVHDDCHTNLEDCPCETLTIAGSKGNVYTVTISHLMTCNCPVAIYQKKGHETPCKHSIYVLHKILKAPEHLKYQQAFLTRELKELFAHAPRLPSEIAEQTVKDGNRKEATGDCPICFEDLEEDEELTWCKAACGNNLHVACFQQWERAKNPVTCPYCRAHWQTENTGQAKQKTMVTKVNMSTAATGVGGYANVKDQLDY
;
A
#
# COMPACT_ATOMS: atom_id res chain seq x y z
N MET A 1 -46.73 -39.33 -3.53
CA MET A 1 -47.20 -39.36 -4.94
C MET A 1 -47.15 -37.93 -5.45
N SER A 2 -45.99 -37.44 -5.89
CA SER A 2 -45.41 -37.51 -7.24
C SER A 2 -46.33 -36.94 -8.33
N PHE A 3 -46.03 -35.72 -8.73
CA PHE A 3 -46.40 -35.12 -10.01
C PHE A 3 -45.20 -34.28 -10.47
N SER A 4 -44.45 -34.78 -11.44
CA SER A 4 -43.73 -34.01 -12.48
C SER A 4 -42.89 -34.97 -13.35
N ASN A 5 -43.59 -35.80 -14.11
CA ASN A 5 -43.06 -36.41 -15.34
C ASN A 5 -43.90 -35.85 -16.49
N LEU A 6 -43.48 -34.75 -17.08
CA LEU A 6 -44.04 -34.18 -18.30
C LEU A 6 -42.93 -33.38 -18.99
N ILE A 7 -42.31 -34.02 -19.97
CA ILE A 7 -41.88 -33.53 -21.29
C ILE A 7 -40.87 -34.56 -21.78
N ASN A 8 -41.39 -35.60 -22.45
CA ASN A 8 -40.70 -36.39 -23.48
C ASN A 8 -41.72 -37.35 -24.10
N ASP A 9 -42.53 -36.79 -24.99
CA ASP A 9 -43.12 -37.46 -26.16
C ASP A 9 -43.04 -36.37 -27.24
N VAL A 10 -42.42 -36.58 -28.40
CA VAL A 10 -43.01 -37.39 -29.46
C VAL A 10 -41.93 -38.10 -30.26
N ALA A 11 -42.08 -39.42 -30.33
CA ALA A 11 -41.35 -40.34 -31.19
C ALA A 11 -41.81 -40.28 -32.67
N GLN A 12 -40.83 -40.47 -33.55
CA GLN A 12 -40.82 -41.29 -34.78
C GLN A 12 -42.14 -41.70 -35.46
N ARG A 13 -42.21 -41.51 -36.79
CA ARG A 13 -42.81 -42.44 -37.78
C ARG A 13 -42.42 -42.04 -39.24
N PRO A 14 -42.61 -42.89 -40.28
CA PRO A 14 -41.52 -43.44 -41.10
C PRO A 14 -41.49 -43.02 -42.60
N ARG A 15 -40.44 -43.50 -43.30
CA ARG A 15 -40.12 -43.39 -44.76
C ARG A 15 -41.26 -43.76 -45.73
N PRO A 16 -41.16 -43.29 -46.99
CA PRO A 16 -40.93 -44.24 -48.11
C PRO A 16 -39.84 -43.83 -49.12
N LEU A 17 -39.46 -44.81 -49.95
CA LEU A 17 -38.37 -44.89 -50.93
C LEU A 17 -38.60 -44.07 -52.23
N SER A 18 -37.51 -43.73 -52.97
CA SER A 18 -37.30 -44.14 -54.38
C SER A 18 -36.11 -43.43 -55.08
N THR A 19 -35.16 -44.26 -55.55
CA THR A 19 -34.41 -44.24 -56.84
C THR A 19 -33.46 -43.09 -57.27
N ASN A 20 -32.20 -43.49 -57.57
CA ASN A 20 -31.35 -43.19 -58.75
C ASN A 20 -31.14 -41.70 -59.16
N THR A 21 -29.98 -41.19 -59.57
CA THR A 21 -28.79 -41.73 -60.27
C THR A 21 -27.76 -40.59 -60.40
N ASN A 22 -26.48 -40.94 -60.51
CA ASN A 22 -25.37 -40.25 -61.19
C ASN A 22 -25.46 -38.73 -61.49
N ALA A 23 -24.49 -37.95 -61.00
CA ALA A 23 -23.71 -37.04 -61.85
C ALA A 23 -22.46 -36.51 -61.10
N SER A 24 -21.32 -36.73 -61.74
CA SER A 24 -20.02 -36.07 -61.55
C SER A 24 -20.11 -34.54 -61.60
N TYR A 25 -19.29 -33.84 -60.81
CA TYR A 25 -18.41 -32.74 -61.28
C TYR A 25 -17.37 -32.36 -60.21
N GLU A 26 -16.11 -32.35 -60.66
CA GLU A 26 -14.91 -31.64 -60.18
C GLU A 26 -15.22 -30.23 -59.59
N THR A 27 -14.50 -29.59 -58.65
CA THR A 27 -13.07 -29.56 -58.30
C THR A 27 -12.85 -28.74 -57.01
N ARG A 28 -11.69 -28.98 -56.38
CA ARG A 28 -10.85 -28.07 -55.55
C ARG A 28 -11.15 -27.80 -54.07
N ASP A 29 -10.35 -28.49 -53.25
CA ASP A 29 -9.47 -27.98 -52.18
C ASP A 29 -10.04 -26.98 -51.15
N ASN A 30 -10.22 -27.48 -49.93
CA ASN A 30 -9.60 -26.83 -48.78
C ASN A 30 -9.29 -27.82 -47.65
N ARG A 31 -8.01 -27.81 -47.24
CA ARG A 31 -7.48 -28.53 -46.08
C ARG A 31 -8.28 -28.18 -44.82
N SER A 32 -8.85 -29.18 -44.15
CA SER A 32 -9.03 -29.13 -42.70
C SER A 32 -8.30 -30.32 -42.09
N THR A 33 -7.16 -30.03 -41.47
CA THR A 33 -6.35 -30.94 -40.68
C THR A 33 -7.20 -31.62 -39.62
N TYR A 34 -7.31 -32.94 -39.73
CA TYR A 34 -7.78 -33.84 -38.69
C TYR A 34 -7.13 -33.46 -37.35
N SER A 35 -7.97 -33.17 -36.35
CA SER A 35 -7.55 -33.03 -34.96
C SER A 35 -6.93 -34.35 -34.50
N ARG A 36 -5.61 -34.35 -34.38
CA ARG A 36 -4.84 -35.48 -33.85
C ARG A 36 -5.15 -35.56 -32.35
N ALA A 37 -6.03 -36.48 -31.97
CA ALA A 37 -6.18 -36.87 -30.57
C ALA A 37 -4.80 -37.29 -30.05
N LYS A 38 -4.31 -36.59 -29.02
CA LYS A 38 -3.08 -36.99 -28.32
C LYS A 38 -3.37 -38.30 -27.60
N SER A 39 -2.98 -39.42 -28.22
CA SER A 39 -2.85 -40.70 -27.55
C SER A 39 -1.69 -40.58 -26.55
N TYR A 40 -1.99 -40.22 -25.31
CA TYR A 40 -1.05 -40.45 -24.21
C TYR A 40 -0.98 -41.95 -24.01
N ALA A 41 0.09 -42.55 -24.53
CA ALA A 41 0.41 -43.94 -24.32
C ALA A 41 0.64 -44.17 -22.82
N SER A 42 -0.04 -45.21 -22.35
CA SER A 42 -0.02 -45.78 -21.01
C SER A 42 1.39 -45.93 -20.42
N THR A 43 1.65 -45.22 -19.32
CA THR A 43 2.61 -45.65 -18.28
C THR A 43 1.84 -46.33 -17.16
N ALA A 44 1.38 -47.56 -17.43
CA ALA A 44 0.98 -48.50 -16.40
C ALA A 44 2.24 -49.19 -15.85
N ALA A 45 2.82 -48.68 -14.74
CA ALA A 45 3.58 -49.46 -13.76
C ALA A 45 4.15 -48.57 -12.63
N THR A 46 3.27 -48.01 -11.79
CA THR A 46 3.53 -47.83 -10.35
C THR A 46 2.16 -47.70 -9.68
N SER A 47 1.60 -48.85 -9.35
CA SER A 47 0.29 -49.03 -8.72
C SER A 47 0.33 -48.60 -7.25
N VAL A 48 0.31 -47.31 -7.00
CA VAL A 48 -0.44 -46.76 -5.88
C VAL A 48 -1.57 -45.97 -6.53
N SER A 49 -2.80 -46.45 -6.36
CA SER A 49 -4.00 -45.77 -6.83
C SER A 49 -4.18 -44.46 -6.06
N ILE A 50 -3.46 -43.41 -6.45
CA ILE A 50 -3.75 -42.02 -6.07
C ILE A 50 -4.90 -41.48 -6.96
N SER A 51 -5.83 -42.35 -7.37
CA SER A 51 -7.16 -41.92 -7.77
C SER A 51 -7.90 -41.63 -6.47
N GLY A 52 -7.72 -40.41 -5.96
CA GLY A 52 -8.36 -39.98 -4.72
C GLY A 52 -9.85 -40.29 -4.77
N ASP A 53 -10.37 -40.93 -3.72
CA ASP A 53 -11.77 -41.27 -3.52
C ASP A 53 -12.69 -40.13 -4.01
N ILE A 54 -13.85 -40.46 -4.59
CA ILE A 54 -14.83 -39.49 -5.08
C ILE A 54 -15.14 -38.46 -3.98
N SER A 55 -15.18 -38.90 -2.72
CA SER A 55 -15.37 -38.05 -1.54
C SER A 55 -14.32 -36.94 -1.39
N SER A 56 -13.12 -37.12 -1.93
CA SER A 56 -11.98 -36.19 -1.85
C SER A 56 -11.93 -35.19 -3.01
N GLN A 57 -12.78 -35.32 -4.04
CA GLN A 57 -12.71 -34.52 -5.26
C GLN A 57 -13.54 -33.24 -5.18
N LEU A 58 -13.00 -32.19 -4.54
CA LEU A 58 -13.69 -30.90 -4.37
C LEU A 58 -13.38 -29.84 -5.44
N HIS A 59 -12.26 -29.96 -6.16
CA HIS A 59 -11.78 -28.95 -7.13
C HIS A 59 -12.81 -28.58 -8.21
N GLY A 60 -13.71 -29.51 -8.57
CA GLY A 60 -14.79 -29.25 -9.52
C GLY A 60 -15.73 -28.11 -9.09
N GLY A 61 -15.96 -27.93 -7.79
CA GLY A 61 -16.88 -26.91 -7.25
C GLY A 61 -16.35 -25.47 -7.30
N TYR A 62 -15.05 -25.26 -7.54
CA TYR A 62 -14.42 -23.93 -7.49
C TYR A 62 -13.36 -23.67 -8.58
N SER A 63 -13.33 -24.50 -9.63
CA SER A 63 -12.39 -24.39 -10.75
C SER A 63 -12.60 -23.13 -11.61
N HIS A 64 -13.85 -22.69 -11.79
CA HIS A 64 -14.21 -21.52 -12.59
C HIS A 64 -14.53 -20.29 -11.72
N PRO A 65 -14.26 -19.03 -12.17
CA PRO A 65 -14.61 -17.82 -11.43
C PRO A 65 -16.07 -17.76 -10.97
N LEU A 66 -17.01 -18.14 -11.84
CA LEU A 66 -18.43 -18.22 -11.50
C LEU A 66 -18.73 -19.31 -10.46
N ALA A 67 -18.07 -20.47 -10.57
CA ALA A 67 -18.26 -21.57 -9.62
C ALA A 67 -17.80 -21.15 -8.20
N ARG A 68 -16.68 -20.40 -8.08
CA ARG A 68 -16.26 -19.79 -6.80
C ARG A 68 -17.32 -18.84 -6.23
N ALA A 69 -17.92 -18.01 -7.07
CA ALA A 69 -18.96 -17.08 -6.64
C ALA A 69 -20.25 -17.78 -6.18
N TRP A 70 -20.57 -18.97 -6.71
CA TRP A 70 -21.71 -19.79 -6.27
C TRP A 70 -21.51 -20.48 -4.92
N GLN A 71 -20.27 -20.65 -4.46
CA GLN A 71 -19.99 -21.21 -3.12
C GLN A 71 -20.36 -20.23 -1.99
N ALA A 72 -20.52 -18.95 -2.29
CA ALA A 72 -20.94 -17.97 -1.30
C ALA A 72 -22.46 -18.08 -1.06
N GLU A 73 -22.86 -18.36 0.19
CA GLU A 73 -24.27 -18.35 0.60
C GLU A 73 -24.92 -16.97 0.42
N ARG A 74 -24.11 -15.91 0.44
CA ARG A 74 -24.54 -14.54 0.20
C ARG A 74 -23.45 -13.72 -0.49
N GLN A 75 -23.84 -12.96 -1.51
CA GLN A 75 -22.95 -12.02 -2.19
C GLN A 75 -23.12 -10.61 -1.64
N LEU A 76 -22.02 -9.85 -1.61
CA LEU A 76 -22.03 -8.45 -1.18
C LEU A 76 -22.82 -7.58 -2.16
N THR A 77 -23.77 -6.80 -1.64
CA THR A 77 -24.49 -5.79 -2.42
C THR A 77 -24.40 -4.41 -1.76
N LYS A 78 -24.60 -3.34 -2.53
CA LYS A 78 -24.46 -1.96 -2.05
C LYS A 78 -25.43 -1.61 -0.90
N SER A 79 -26.62 -2.19 -0.89
CA SER A 79 -27.65 -1.95 0.14
C SER A 79 -27.29 -2.53 1.50
N MET A 80 -26.33 -3.46 1.57
CA MET A 80 -25.84 -4.01 2.83
C MET A 80 -24.92 -3.05 3.59
N LEU A 81 -24.44 -1.99 2.93
CA LEU A 81 -23.46 -1.07 3.49
C LEU A 81 -24.13 0.11 4.22
N ILE A 82 -23.73 0.31 5.47
CA ILE A 82 -24.05 1.50 6.27
C ILE A 82 -22.78 2.33 6.45
N TYR A 83 -22.85 3.61 6.11
CA TYR A 83 -21.70 4.52 6.20
C TYR A 83 -21.74 5.37 7.48
N PRO A 84 -20.70 5.34 8.33
CA PRO A 84 -20.65 6.18 9.53
C PRO A 84 -20.31 7.64 9.23
N LEU A 85 -21.01 8.57 9.89
CA LEU A 85 -20.82 10.02 9.79
C LEU A 85 -20.55 10.62 11.17
N PHE A 86 -19.49 11.43 11.27
CA PHE A 86 -19.15 12.18 12.47
C PHE A 86 -19.57 13.64 12.29
N ILE A 87 -20.62 14.06 13.01
CA ILE A 87 -21.25 15.36 12.87
C ILE A 87 -20.87 16.26 14.04
N THR A 88 -20.25 17.39 13.76
CA THR A 88 -19.86 18.39 14.76
C THR A 88 -20.89 19.52 14.87
N ASP A 89 -20.81 20.27 15.96
CA ASP A 89 -21.64 21.44 16.24
C ASP A 89 -21.25 22.66 15.39
N ASN A 90 -20.00 22.77 14.95
CA ASN A 90 -19.58 23.81 14.01
C ASN A 90 -20.12 23.52 12.59
N PRO A 91 -21.08 24.29 12.04
CA PRO A 91 -21.78 23.94 10.80
C PRO A 91 -20.87 23.88 9.57
N ASN A 92 -19.72 24.57 9.60
CA ASN A 92 -18.82 24.70 8.45
C ASN A 92 -17.53 23.86 8.56
N GLU A 93 -17.33 23.16 9.69
CA GLU A 93 -16.13 22.36 9.94
C GLU A 93 -16.01 21.20 8.93
N GLU A 94 -14.78 20.91 8.53
CA GLU A 94 -14.42 19.75 7.74
C GLU A 94 -13.00 19.30 8.12
N THR A 95 -12.90 18.58 9.23
CA THR A 95 -11.62 18.20 9.85
C THR A 95 -11.31 16.74 9.54
N SER A 96 -10.17 16.46 8.91
CA SER A 96 -9.69 15.09 8.72
C SER A 96 -9.32 14.45 10.06
N ILE A 97 -9.65 13.18 10.24
CA ILE A 97 -9.31 12.43 11.46
C ILE A 97 -8.03 11.62 11.19
N PRO A 98 -6.85 12.00 11.75
CA PRO A 98 -5.58 11.39 11.37
C PRO A 98 -5.50 9.88 11.63
N SER A 99 -6.07 9.42 12.74
CA SER A 99 -6.09 8.00 13.12
C SER A 99 -7.08 7.17 12.31
N LEU A 100 -7.99 7.81 11.55
CA LEU A 100 -9.00 7.15 10.73
C LEU A 100 -8.90 7.61 9.26
N PRO A 101 -7.95 7.04 8.48
CA PRO A 101 -7.58 7.54 7.16
C PRO A 101 -8.78 7.74 6.21
N GLY A 102 -8.91 8.94 5.64
CA GLY A 102 -9.98 9.25 4.69
C GLY A 102 -11.36 9.52 5.30
N GLN A 103 -11.47 9.48 6.63
CA GLN A 103 -12.65 9.92 7.37
C GLN A 103 -12.49 11.35 7.86
N LYS A 104 -13.62 12.05 7.97
CA LYS A 104 -13.68 13.45 8.40
C LYS A 104 -14.79 13.64 9.43
N ARG A 105 -14.56 14.56 10.35
CA ARG A 105 -15.59 15.19 11.16
C ARG A 105 -16.11 16.41 10.40
N MET A 106 -17.42 16.50 10.24
CA MET A 106 -18.05 17.47 9.34
C MET A 106 -19.20 18.19 10.01
N GLY A 107 -19.31 19.48 9.73
CA GLY A 107 -20.48 20.29 10.07
C GLY A 107 -21.64 20.06 9.12
N LEU A 108 -22.85 20.43 9.55
CA LEU A 108 -24.09 20.24 8.82
C LEU A 108 -24.04 20.77 7.36
N ASN A 109 -23.40 21.91 7.12
CA ASN A 109 -23.32 22.52 5.78
C ASN A 109 -22.46 21.70 4.81
N ARG A 110 -21.61 20.79 5.31
CA ARG A 110 -20.71 19.94 4.52
C ARG A 110 -21.29 18.56 4.23
N ILE A 111 -22.27 18.11 5.01
CA ILE A 111 -22.81 16.74 4.91
C ILE A 111 -23.49 16.48 3.56
N VAL A 112 -24.40 17.36 3.14
CA VAL A 112 -25.17 17.14 1.90
C VAL A 112 -24.23 17.08 0.68
N PRO A 113 -23.34 18.06 0.45
CA PRO A 113 -22.36 17.97 -0.64
C PRO A 113 -21.50 16.71 -0.60
N PHE A 114 -21.09 16.26 0.60
CA PHE A 114 -20.29 15.06 0.78
C PHE A 114 -21.06 13.78 0.42
N LEU A 115 -22.33 13.68 0.82
CA LEU A 115 -23.16 12.49 0.60
C LEU A 115 -23.75 12.41 -0.80
N THR A 116 -24.04 13.53 -1.47
CA THR A 116 -24.59 13.56 -2.84
C THR A 116 -23.92 12.57 -3.80
N PRO A 117 -22.58 12.57 -3.97
CA PRO A 117 -21.92 11.60 -4.86
C PRO A 117 -21.95 10.16 -4.35
N LEU A 118 -22.10 9.92 -3.04
CA LEU A 118 -22.21 8.58 -2.47
C LEU A 118 -23.61 8.00 -2.68
N VAL A 119 -24.65 8.81 -2.46
CA VAL A 119 -26.05 8.46 -2.73
C VAL A 119 -26.24 8.18 -4.22
N ALA A 120 -25.68 9.01 -5.11
CA ALA A 120 -25.70 8.76 -6.56
C ALA A 120 -25.01 7.43 -6.95
N LYS A 121 -24.00 6.99 -6.19
CA LYS A 121 -23.33 5.69 -6.38
C LYS A 121 -24.10 4.51 -5.78
N GLY A 122 -25.20 4.77 -5.09
CA GLY A 122 -26.09 3.76 -4.52
C GLY A 122 -25.94 3.55 -3.01
N LEU A 123 -25.34 4.48 -2.26
CA LEU A 123 -25.39 4.45 -0.79
C LEU A 123 -26.85 4.53 -0.31
N LYS A 124 -27.27 3.57 0.51
CA LYS A 124 -28.65 3.46 0.99
C LYS A 124 -28.83 3.82 2.46
N SER A 125 -27.77 3.75 3.26
CA SER A 125 -27.87 3.97 4.70
C SER A 125 -26.65 4.68 5.27
N VAL A 126 -26.89 5.52 6.28
CA VAL A 126 -25.85 6.14 7.10
C VAL A 126 -26.12 5.89 8.58
N ILE A 127 -25.06 5.90 9.39
CA ILE A 127 -25.16 5.94 10.86
C ILE A 127 -24.54 7.22 11.39
N LEU A 128 -25.27 7.98 12.19
CA LEU A 128 -24.87 9.28 12.70
C LEU A 128 -24.22 9.17 14.09
N PHE A 129 -23.09 9.83 14.26
CA PHE A 129 -22.41 10.05 15.53
C PHE A 129 -22.26 11.56 15.76
N GLY A 130 -22.86 12.08 16.84
CA GLY A 130 -22.70 13.46 17.25
C GLY A 130 -21.36 13.67 17.95
N VAL A 131 -20.65 14.73 17.59
CA VAL A 131 -19.35 15.08 18.16
C VAL A 131 -19.39 16.56 18.57
N PRO A 132 -20.12 16.90 19.65
CA PRO A 132 -20.16 18.26 20.13
C PRO A 132 -18.78 18.66 20.70
N LEU A 133 -18.28 19.82 20.27
CA LEU A 133 -16.96 20.33 20.64
C LEU A 133 -17.03 21.57 21.52
N ALA A 134 -18.20 22.22 21.60
CA ALA A 134 -18.42 23.35 22.48
C ALA A 134 -18.08 22.97 23.94
N PRO A 135 -17.34 23.81 24.69
CA PRO A 135 -16.90 23.47 26.05
C PRO A 135 -18.04 23.13 27.03
N SER A 136 -19.23 23.72 26.82
CA SER A 136 -20.41 23.50 27.65
C SER A 136 -21.29 22.33 27.21
N ALA A 137 -20.94 21.63 26.13
CA ALA A 137 -21.81 20.60 25.56
C ALA A 137 -21.70 19.24 26.27
N LYS A 138 -20.77 19.09 27.23
CA LYS A 138 -20.60 17.85 27.98
C LYS A 138 -20.85 18.06 29.47
N ASP A 139 -21.72 17.24 30.03
CA ASP A 139 -22.07 17.25 31.45
C ASP A 139 -22.18 15.80 32.00
N PRO A 140 -22.38 15.56 33.30
CA PRO A 140 -22.47 14.21 33.83
C PRO A 140 -23.68 13.39 33.35
N LEU A 141 -24.73 14.04 32.82
CA LEU A 141 -25.99 13.37 32.43
C LEU A 141 -26.11 13.15 30.91
N GLY A 142 -25.17 13.69 30.13
CA GLY A 142 -25.26 13.69 28.67
C GLY A 142 -26.45 14.51 28.17
N THR A 143 -26.73 15.67 28.75
CA THR A 143 -27.92 16.48 28.42
C THR A 143 -27.96 16.86 26.94
N ALA A 144 -26.82 17.10 26.30
CA ALA A 144 -26.75 17.46 24.89
C ALA A 144 -27.02 16.29 23.92
N ALA A 145 -27.21 15.06 24.41
CA ALA A 145 -27.39 13.88 23.56
C ALA A 145 -28.63 13.98 22.66
N ASP A 146 -29.71 14.57 23.17
CA ASP A 146 -30.99 14.77 22.50
C ASP A 146 -31.38 16.24 22.35
N ASP A 147 -30.39 17.14 22.39
CA ASP A 147 -30.62 18.55 22.10
C ASP A 147 -31.26 18.69 20.70
N PRO A 148 -32.46 19.30 20.58
CA PRO A 148 -33.13 19.52 19.30
C PRO A 148 -32.30 20.31 18.28
N GLU A 149 -31.37 21.14 18.76
CA GLU A 149 -30.42 21.92 17.97
C GLU A 149 -29.03 21.24 17.88
N GLY A 150 -28.88 20.10 18.55
CA GLY A 150 -27.67 19.29 18.54
C GLY A 150 -27.36 18.68 17.16
N PRO A 151 -26.09 18.26 16.94
CA PRO A 151 -25.60 17.84 15.63
C PRO A 151 -26.38 16.65 15.05
N VAL A 152 -26.82 15.71 15.89
CA VAL A 152 -27.54 14.50 15.44
C VAL A 152 -28.95 14.86 14.97
N ILE A 153 -29.77 15.54 15.79
CA ILE A 153 -31.15 15.87 15.44
C ILE A 153 -31.22 16.82 14.25
N ALA A 154 -30.37 17.85 14.22
CA ALA A 154 -30.25 18.73 13.07
C ALA A 154 -29.80 17.96 11.81
N GLY A 155 -28.88 16.99 11.97
CA GLY A 155 -28.45 16.07 10.92
C GLY A 155 -29.58 15.19 10.37
N ILE A 156 -30.41 14.61 11.24
CA ILE A 156 -31.60 13.83 10.84
C ILE A 156 -32.52 14.71 9.99
N LYS A 157 -32.95 15.87 10.50
CA LYS A 157 -33.86 16.79 9.80
C LYS A 157 -33.29 17.25 8.45
N LEU A 158 -31.99 17.50 8.38
CA LEU A 158 -31.30 17.85 7.13
C LEU A 158 -31.35 16.70 6.12
N LEU A 159 -30.97 15.49 6.54
CA LEU A 159 -30.88 14.33 5.66
C LEU A 159 -32.26 13.83 5.20
N ARG A 160 -33.29 13.90 6.05
CA ARG A 160 -34.68 13.58 5.66
C ARG A 160 -35.17 14.48 4.53
N ARG A 161 -34.81 15.77 4.55
CA ARG A 161 -35.14 16.73 3.49
C ARG A 161 -34.30 16.53 2.23
N ALA A 162 -32.99 16.40 2.37
CA ALA A 162 -32.06 16.34 1.24
C ALA A 162 -32.08 14.99 0.51
N PHE A 163 -32.26 13.89 1.24
CA PHE A 163 -32.24 12.52 0.72
C PHE A 163 -33.39 11.68 1.29
N PRO A 164 -34.65 11.87 0.82
CA PRO A 164 -35.83 11.21 1.41
C PRO A 164 -35.78 9.67 1.43
N ASN A 165 -35.03 9.07 0.50
CA ASN A 165 -34.85 7.62 0.37
C ASN A 165 -33.61 7.07 1.11
N LEU A 166 -32.85 7.92 1.80
CA LEU A 166 -31.70 7.49 2.59
C LEU A 166 -32.19 6.96 3.94
N PHE A 167 -31.81 5.73 4.28
CA PHE A 167 -32.08 5.15 5.58
C PHE A 167 -31.13 5.74 6.63
N ILE A 168 -31.68 6.27 7.71
CA ILE A 168 -30.94 7.04 8.72
C ILE A 168 -30.95 6.25 10.00
N VAL A 169 -29.76 5.81 10.40
CA VAL A 169 -29.50 5.15 11.68
C VAL A 169 -28.85 6.19 12.61
N CYS A 170 -29.25 6.24 13.86
CA CYS A 170 -28.59 7.07 14.87
C CYS A 170 -28.01 6.19 15.98
N ASP A 171 -26.73 6.40 16.31
CA ASP A 171 -26.15 5.76 17.50
C ASP A 171 -26.79 6.36 18.75
N VAL A 172 -27.25 5.51 19.67
CA VAL A 172 -27.79 5.95 20.96
C VAL A 172 -26.81 5.56 22.05
N CYS A 173 -26.14 6.57 22.62
CA CYS A 173 -25.15 6.43 23.68
C CYS A 173 -24.92 7.79 24.35
N LEU A 174 -24.36 7.80 25.56
CA LEU A 174 -24.02 9.05 26.26
C LEU A 174 -22.52 9.39 26.20
N CYS A 175 -21.69 8.56 25.59
CA CYS A 175 -20.24 8.70 25.73
C CYS A 175 -19.64 9.90 24.99
N GLU A 176 -20.29 10.39 23.94
CA GLU A 176 -19.90 11.62 23.26
C GLU A 176 -20.33 12.88 24.03
N TYR A 177 -21.33 12.75 24.90
CA TYR A 177 -22.02 13.86 25.57
C TYR A 177 -21.69 13.97 27.07
N THR A 178 -21.07 12.94 27.66
CA THR A 178 -20.72 12.96 29.08
C THR A 178 -19.35 13.57 29.34
N SER A 179 -19.22 14.33 30.42
CA SER A 179 -17.95 14.94 30.85
C SER A 179 -16.89 13.89 31.25
N HIS A 180 -17.32 12.70 31.68
CA HIS A 180 -16.46 11.57 32.03
C HIS A 180 -16.24 10.57 30.88
N GLY A 181 -16.98 10.68 29.77
CA GLY A 181 -16.81 9.81 28.59
C GLY A 181 -17.24 8.35 28.77
N HIS A 182 -18.07 8.05 29.77
CA HIS A 182 -18.68 6.72 29.96
C HIS A 182 -20.00 6.62 29.19
N CYS A 183 -20.49 5.41 28.95
CA CYS A 183 -21.68 5.19 28.11
C CYS A 183 -23.02 5.40 28.85
N GLY A 184 -22.99 5.72 30.13
CA GLY A 184 -24.16 5.94 30.97
C GLY A 184 -23.86 6.87 32.15
N ILE A 185 -24.87 7.11 32.96
CA ILE A 185 -24.81 7.90 34.20
C ILE A 185 -24.10 7.08 35.28
N LEU A 186 -23.25 7.73 36.07
CA LEU A 186 -22.46 7.07 37.12
C LEU A 186 -23.07 7.33 38.51
N HIS A 187 -22.88 6.38 39.43
CA HIS A 187 -23.03 6.58 40.86
C HIS A 187 -21.88 7.44 41.42
N GLU A 188 -22.02 7.90 42.67
CA GLU A 188 -20.97 8.70 43.34
C GLU A 188 -19.64 7.96 43.47
N ASP A 189 -19.66 6.63 43.54
CA ASP A 189 -18.47 5.76 43.58
C ASP A 189 -17.81 5.55 42.19
N GLY A 190 -18.38 6.15 41.14
CA GLY A 190 -17.92 6.04 39.75
C GLY A 190 -18.37 4.77 39.03
N SER A 191 -19.15 3.89 39.67
CA SER A 191 -19.77 2.73 39.02
C SER A 191 -20.95 3.16 38.14
N LEU A 192 -21.32 2.32 37.16
CA LEU A 192 -22.42 2.62 36.23
C LEU A 192 -23.77 2.46 36.93
N ASN A 193 -24.59 3.52 36.94
CA ASN A 193 -25.97 3.45 37.40
C ASN A 193 -26.87 2.97 36.26
N ASN A 194 -27.11 1.67 36.20
CA ASN A 194 -27.83 1.05 35.10
C ASN A 194 -29.26 1.59 34.94
N ALA A 195 -30.00 1.78 36.04
CA ALA A 195 -31.41 2.19 35.98
C ALA A 195 -31.56 3.60 35.37
N THR A 196 -30.85 4.58 35.92
CA THR A 196 -30.91 5.96 35.41
C THR A 196 -30.30 6.07 34.00
N SER A 197 -29.28 5.26 33.71
CA SER A 197 -28.70 5.19 32.36
C SER A 197 -29.70 4.69 31.33
N VAL A 198 -30.45 3.63 31.64
CA VAL A 198 -31.46 3.06 30.75
C VAL A 198 -32.58 4.07 30.48
N ASP A 199 -33.06 4.75 31.52
CA ASP A 199 -34.08 5.79 31.37
C ASP A 199 -33.60 6.89 30.43
N ARG A 200 -32.40 7.43 30.69
CA ARG A 200 -31.81 8.49 29.88
C ARG A 200 -31.54 8.05 28.43
N ILE A 201 -30.98 6.86 28.22
CA ILE A 201 -30.73 6.29 26.89
C ILE A 201 -32.04 6.13 26.11
N SER A 202 -33.11 5.73 26.79
CA SER A 202 -34.41 5.59 26.15
C SER A 202 -35.05 6.93 25.77
N ASP A 203 -34.84 8.01 26.55
CA ASP A 203 -35.23 9.37 26.16
C ASP A 203 -34.51 9.83 24.89
N VAL A 204 -33.19 9.60 24.82
CA VAL A 204 -32.39 9.97 23.64
C VAL A 204 -32.87 9.21 22.40
N ALA A 205 -33.16 7.92 22.53
CA ALA A 205 -33.70 7.11 21.44
C ALA A 205 -35.05 7.67 20.94
N MET A 206 -35.94 8.07 21.87
CA MET A 206 -37.23 8.67 21.51
C MET A 206 -37.05 10.00 20.78
N ALA A 207 -36.18 10.89 21.27
CA ALA A 207 -35.93 12.17 20.62
C ALA A 207 -35.38 12.01 19.18
N TYR A 208 -34.51 11.02 18.94
CA TYR A 208 -34.05 10.72 17.58
C TYR A 208 -35.15 10.15 16.69
N ALA A 209 -36.00 9.28 17.23
CA ALA A 209 -37.16 8.74 16.50
C ALA A 209 -38.14 9.86 16.12
N GLU A 210 -38.50 10.74 17.05
CA GLU A 210 -39.38 11.88 16.84
C GLU A 210 -38.79 12.90 15.84
N ALA A 211 -37.45 13.08 15.85
CA ALA A 211 -36.76 13.88 14.86
C ALA A 211 -36.82 13.29 13.43
N GLY A 212 -37.21 12.02 13.28
CA GLY A 212 -37.39 11.33 12.01
C GLY A 212 -36.28 10.35 11.64
N ALA A 213 -35.50 9.84 12.61
CA ALA A 213 -34.60 8.72 12.35
C ALA A 213 -35.42 7.47 11.98
N HIS A 214 -34.94 6.68 11.02
CA HIS A 214 -35.61 5.44 10.63
C HIS A 214 -35.22 4.27 11.54
N CYS A 215 -34.06 4.40 12.20
CA CYS A 215 -33.49 3.38 13.04
C CYS A 215 -32.71 4.01 14.19
N VAL A 216 -32.90 3.49 15.39
CA VAL A 216 -32.09 3.82 16.57
C VAL A 216 -31.21 2.63 16.91
N ALA A 217 -29.94 2.89 17.19
CA ALA A 217 -28.92 1.86 17.39
C ALA A 217 -28.22 2.02 18.76
N PRO A 218 -28.78 1.45 19.85
CA PRO A 218 -28.24 1.61 21.20
C PRO A 218 -26.91 0.88 21.38
N SER A 219 -25.85 1.65 21.64
CA SER A 219 -24.47 1.17 21.68
C SER A 219 -23.87 1.14 23.09
N ASP A 220 -24.67 1.48 24.10
CA ASP A 220 -24.27 1.73 25.49
C ASP A 220 -23.92 0.47 26.30
N MET A 221 -24.53 -0.68 25.96
CA MET A 221 -24.40 -1.97 26.67
C MET A 221 -24.99 -2.02 28.10
N ASN A 222 -25.90 -1.11 28.47
CA ASN A 222 -26.65 -1.25 29.72
C ASN A 222 -27.62 -2.44 29.67
N ASP A 223 -27.90 -3.06 30.80
CA ASP A 223 -28.82 -4.18 30.89
C ASP A 223 -30.27 -3.68 30.82
N GLY A 224 -31.08 -4.24 29.92
CA GLY A 224 -32.50 -3.91 29.78
C GLY A 224 -32.84 -2.68 28.92
N ARG A 225 -31.84 -1.99 28.32
CA ARG A 225 -32.11 -0.78 27.52
C ARG A 225 -33.00 -1.02 26.29
N ILE A 226 -32.94 -2.20 25.68
CA ILE A 226 -33.72 -2.50 24.47
C ILE A 226 -35.19 -2.58 24.83
N ARG A 227 -35.52 -3.24 25.94
CA ARG A 227 -36.89 -3.28 26.46
C ARG A 227 -37.43 -1.89 26.73
N ALA A 228 -36.65 -1.05 27.43
CA ALA A 228 -37.08 0.31 27.76
C ALA A 228 -37.36 1.15 26.51
N ILE A 229 -36.46 1.11 25.52
CA ILE A 229 -36.65 1.81 24.24
C ILE A 229 -37.88 1.27 23.50
N LYS A 230 -38.01 -0.06 23.38
CA LYS A 230 -39.14 -0.66 22.65
C LYS A 230 -40.48 -0.32 23.30
N LEU A 231 -40.55 -0.31 24.64
CA LEU A 231 -41.76 0.09 25.38
C LEU A 231 -42.11 1.56 25.11
N LYS A 232 -41.16 2.50 25.20
CA LYS A 232 -41.42 3.91 24.87
C LYS A 232 -41.88 4.11 23.43
N LEU A 233 -41.29 3.39 22.47
CA LEU A 233 -41.73 3.42 21.07
C LEU A 233 -43.17 2.90 20.89
N ILE A 234 -43.57 1.88 21.67
CA ILE A 234 -44.93 1.33 21.67
C ILE A 234 -45.91 2.34 22.28
N GLU A 235 -45.57 2.90 23.44
CA GLU A 235 -46.38 3.90 24.15
C GLU A 235 -46.61 5.16 23.33
N ALA A 236 -45.59 5.62 22.60
CA ALA A 236 -45.70 6.74 21.66
C ALA A 236 -46.44 6.37 20.35
N GLY A 237 -46.78 5.10 20.13
CA GLY A 237 -47.48 4.63 18.94
C GLY A 237 -46.63 4.58 17.66
N ILE A 238 -45.31 4.75 17.74
CA ILE A 238 -44.40 4.83 16.58
C ILE A 238 -43.50 3.60 16.41
N ALA A 239 -43.64 2.57 17.26
CA ALA A 239 -42.86 1.32 17.17
C ALA A 239 -42.91 0.63 15.80
N HIS A 240 -43.99 0.83 15.03
CA HIS A 240 -44.16 0.27 13.69
C HIS A 240 -43.34 1.01 12.61
N GLN A 241 -42.78 2.18 12.93
CA GLN A 241 -42.03 3.04 11.99
C GLN A 241 -40.52 3.00 12.23
N ILE A 242 -40.09 2.57 13.42
CA ILE A 242 -38.72 2.71 13.91
C ILE A 242 -38.08 1.34 14.08
N VAL A 243 -36.98 1.11 13.38
CA VAL A 243 -36.16 -0.11 13.51
C VAL A 243 -35.24 0.01 14.73
N LEU A 244 -35.24 -1.00 15.60
CA LEU A 244 -34.36 -1.06 16.76
C LEU A 244 -33.15 -1.98 16.47
N MET A 245 -31.98 -1.37 16.23
CA MET A 245 -30.74 -2.08 15.90
C MET A 245 -29.83 -2.18 17.12
N SER A 246 -29.93 -3.27 17.87
CA SER A 246 -29.17 -3.43 19.10
C SER A 246 -27.70 -3.77 18.84
N TYR A 247 -26.78 -3.08 19.50
CA TYR A 247 -25.40 -3.55 19.68
C TYR A 247 -25.36 -4.68 20.72
N SER A 248 -25.98 -5.82 20.40
CA SER A 248 -26.19 -6.92 21.35
C SER A 248 -24.91 -7.56 21.86
N ALA A 249 -23.90 -7.69 21.01
CA ALA A 249 -22.60 -8.24 21.37
C ALA A 249 -21.51 -7.21 21.06
N LYS A 250 -21.36 -6.21 21.94
CA LYS A 250 -20.29 -5.23 21.89
C LYS A 250 -19.20 -5.53 22.92
N PHE A 251 -18.03 -5.88 22.43
CA PHE A 251 -16.89 -6.27 23.25
C PHE A 251 -16.03 -5.07 23.67
N SER A 252 -15.43 -5.16 24.84
CA SER A 252 -14.32 -4.31 25.28
C SER A 252 -13.04 -4.73 24.54
N GLY A 253 -12.15 -3.78 24.27
CA GLY A 253 -10.90 -4.08 23.55
C GLY A 253 -10.16 -2.84 23.05
N CYS A 254 -9.04 -3.08 22.35
CA CYS A 254 -8.14 -2.03 21.86
C CYS A 254 -8.51 -1.47 20.47
N LEU A 255 -9.48 -2.08 19.77
CA LEU A 255 -9.83 -1.73 18.38
C LEU A 255 -10.67 -0.46 18.23
N TYR A 256 -10.90 0.31 19.31
CA TYR A 256 -11.70 1.52 19.30
C TYR A 256 -10.89 2.82 19.32
N GLY A 257 -9.56 2.76 19.40
CA GLY A 257 -8.69 3.95 19.52
C GLY A 257 -9.04 5.06 18.52
N PRO A 258 -9.01 4.80 17.21
CA PRO A 258 -9.29 5.85 16.23
C PRO A 258 -10.72 6.40 16.25
N PHE A 259 -11.71 5.62 16.72
CA PHE A 259 -13.07 6.12 16.93
C PHE A 259 -13.11 7.11 18.11
N ARG A 260 -12.38 6.84 19.19
CA ARG A 260 -12.33 7.74 20.36
C ARG A 260 -11.74 9.09 19.99
N ASP A 261 -10.75 9.12 19.09
CA ASP A 261 -10.21 10.37 18.53
C ASP A 261 -11.26 11.10 17.67
N ALA A 262 -11.99 10.35 16.83
CA ALA A 262 -13.02 10.89 15.95
C ALA A 262 -14.19 11.51 16.73
N ALA A 263 -14.67 10.81 17.75
CA ALA A 263 -15.84 11.16 18.55
C ALA A 263 -15.52 12.00 19.79
N GLY A 264 -14.23 12.23 20.10
CA GLY A 264 -13.83 12.93 21.32
C GLY A 264 -14.33 12.25 22.60
N SER A 265 -14.41 10.91 22.60
CA SER A 265 -15.12 10.10 23.60
C SER A 265 -14.17 9.25 24.45
N CYS A 266 -12.94 9.70 24.68
CA CYS A 266 -12.01 8.97 25.54
C CYS A 266 -12.51 9.02 26.99
N PRO A 267 -12.61 7.89 27.73
CA PRO A 267 -13.00 7.93 29.14
C PRO A 267 -12.01 8.76 29.96
N SER A 268 -12.53 9.59 30.85
CA SER A 268 -11.72 10.47 31.72
C SER A 268 -11.03 9.69 32.85
N PHE A 269 -11.58 8.54 33.24
CA PHE A 269 -10.99 7.61 34.20
C PHE A 269 -11.47 6.17 33.94
N GLY A 270 -10.76 5.19 34.51
CA GLY A 270 -11.13 3.78 34.42
C GLY A 270 -11.21 3.21 33.00
N ASP A 271 -12.03 2.18 32.82
CA ASP A 271 -12.29 1.57 31.53
C ASP A 271 -13.78 1.20 31.37
N ARG A 272 -14.13 0.57 30.24
CA ARG A 272 -15.52 0.19 29.90
C ARG A 272 -15.81 -1.30 30.13
N ARG A 273 -14.93 -2.02 30.85
CA ARG A 273 -15.00 -3.48 30.99
C ARG A 273 -16.13 -3.97 31.91
N CYS A 274 -16.73 -3.08 32.69
CA CYS A 274 -17.86 -3.42 33.57
C CYS A 274 -19.22 -3.48 32.86
N TYR A 275 -19.29 -3.16 31.56
CA TYR A 275 -20.52 -3.24 30.76
C TYR A 275 -20.27 -3.69 29.32
N GLN A 276 -19.14 -3.34 28.70
CA GLN A 276 -18.74 -3.97 27.44
C GLN A 276 -18.23 -5.39 27.70
N LEU A 277 -18.61 -6.34 26.83
CA LEU A 277 -18.29 -7.75 27.05
C LEU A 277 -16.78 -8.00 27.08
N PRO A 278 -16.27 -8.88 27.95
CA PRO A 278 -14.85 -9.26 27.91
C PRO A 278 -14.56 -10.08 26.64
N PRO A 279 -13.38 -9.96 26.00
CA PRO A 279 -13.05 -10.68 24.75
C PRO A 279 -13.27 -12.19 24.79
N GLY A 280 -12.94 -12.85 25.91
CA GLY A 280 -13.18 -14.29 26.11
C GLY A 280 -14.64 -14.66 26.44
N GLY A 281 -15.55 -13.68 26.48
CA GLY A 281 -16.91 -13.80 27.02
C GLY A 281 -17.96 -14.33 26.04
N ARG A 282 -17.68 -15.40 25.28
CA ARG A 282 -18.63 -15.96 24.29
C ARG A 282 -20.01 -16.30 24.90
N GLY A 283 -20.04 -16.91 26.07
CA GLY A 283 -21.29 -17.24 26.77
C GLY A 283 -22.14 -16.01 27.14
N LEU A 284 -21.49 -14.90 27.52
CA LEU A 284 -22.18 -13.64 27.79
C LEU A 284 -22.73 -13.02 26.50
N ALA A 285 -21.99 -13.09 25.40
CA ALA A 285 -22.46 -12.61 24.10
C ALA A 285 -23.73 -13.35 23.65
N ARG A 286 -23.74 -14.68 23.74
CA ARG A 286 -24.93 -15.50 23.41
C ARG A 286 -26.14 -15.10 24.26
N ARG A 287 -25.96 -14.93 25.57
CA ARG A 287 -27.03 -14.49 26.50
C ARG A 287 -27.52 -13.07 26.18
N ALA A 288 -26.62 -12.14 25.88
CA ALA A 288 -26.97 -10.76 25.54
C ALA A 288 -27.75 -10.68 24.22
N ILE A 289 -27.36 -11.47 23.21
CA ILE A 289 -28.11 -11.61 21.95
C ILE A 289 -29.51 -12.14 22.22
N GLN A 290 -29.65 -13.25 22.95
CA GLN A 290 -30.96 -13.83 23.29
C GLN A 290 -31.84 -12.84 24.05
N ARG A 291 -31.27 -12.12 25.03
CA ARG A 291 -31.96 -11.08 25.78
C ARG A 291 -32.49 -10.01 24.84
N ASP A 292 -31.64 -9.40 24.03
CA ASP A 292 -32.03 -8.26 23.20
C ASP A 292 -33.07 -8.63 22.14
N ILE A 293 -33.03 -9.87 21.62
CA ILE A 293 -34.09 -10.42 20.77
C ILE A 293 -35.41 -10.48 21.54
N ALA A 294 -35.41 -11.05 22.75
CA ALA A 294 -36.61 -11.14 23.60
C ALA A 294 -37.14 -9.76 24.03
N GLU A 295 -36.26 -8.76 24.11
CA GLU A 295 -36.60 -7.37 24.43
C GLU A 295 -37.12 -6.55 23.23
N GLY A 296 -37.14 -7.13 22.02
CA GLY A 296 -37.76 -6.53 20.84
C GLY A 296 -36.81 -5.84 19.86
N ALA A 297 -35.52 -6.19 19.86
CA ALA A 297 -34.60 -5.76 18.81
C ALA A 297 -35.01 -6.34 17.45
N ASP A 298 -35.07 -5.48 16.42
CA ASP A 298 -35.38 -5.87 15.05
C ASP A 298 -34.12 -6.28 14.27
N ILE A 299 -32.95 -5.82 14.72
CA ILE A 299 -31.62 -6.16 14.19
C ILE A 299 -30.67 -6.36 15.38
N ILE A 300 -29.87 -7.42 15.35
CA ILE A 300 -28.80 -7.66 16.32
C ILE A 300 -27.44 -7.37 15.69
N MET A 301 -26.52 -6.79 16.45
CA MET A 301 -25.21 -6.38 15.96
C MET A 301 -24.05 -6.93 16.81
N VAL A 302 -22.99 -7.35 16.12
CA VAL A 302 -21.69 -7.71 16.72
C VAL A 302 -20.65 -6.61 16.42
N LYS A 303 -19.90 -6.22 17.46
CA LYS A 303 -18.86 -5.18 17.40
C LYS A 303 -17.71 -5.51 18.36
N PRO A 304 -16.43 -5.57 17.92
CA PRO A 304 -15.90 -5.49 16.54
C PRO A 304 -16.33 -6.64 15.62
N ALA A 305 -15.90 -6.62 14.34
CA ALA A 305 -16.35 -7.61 13.36
C ALA A 305 -15.32 -8.73 13.10
N THR A 306 -14.18 -8.41 12.50
CA THR A 306 -13.19 -9.39 12.00
C THR A 306 -12.61 -10.26 13.11
N GLN A 307 -12.40 -9.70 14.30
CA GLN A 307 -11.90 -10.46 15.46
C GLN A 307 -12.98 -11.30 16.17
N TYR A 308 -14.24 -11.19 15.76
CA TYR A 308 -15.40 -11.83 16.42
C TYR A 308 -16.35 -12.48 15.40
N LEU A 309 -15.79 -13.01 14.30
CA LEU A 309 -16.56 -13.72 13.27
C LEU A 309 -17.28 -14.96 13.82
N ASP A 310 -16.70 -15.61 14.85
CA ASP A 310 -17.33 -16.69 15.60
C ASP A 310 -18.61 -16.23 16.32
N ILE A 311 -18.60 -15.00 16.88
CA ILE A 311 -19.77 -14.42 17.53
C ILE A 311 -20.82 -13.96 16.51
N ILE A 312 -20.42 -13.53 15.31
CA ILE A 312 -21.36 -13.25 14.20
C ILE A 312 -22.07 -14.54 13.78
N SER A 313 -21.34 -15.66 13.74
CA SER A 313 -21.90 -17.00 13.47
C SER A 313 -22.89 -17.42 14.56
N ASP A 314 -22.52 -17.28 15.85
CA ASP A 314 -23.44 -17.50 16.98
C ASP A 314 -24.69 -16.61 16.89
N ALA A 315 -24.52 -15.34 16.54
CA ALA A 315 -25.62 -14.40 16.38
C ALA A 315 -26.57 -14.84 15.26
N LYS A 316 -26.04 -15.33 14.14
CA LYS A 316 -26.86 -15.85 13.04
C LYS A 316 -27.58 -17.14 13.40
N GLU A 317 -26.97 -18.01 14.21
CA GLU A 317 -27.62 -19.22 14.72
C GLU A 317 -28.79 -18.85 15.66
N ILE A 318 -28.53 -18.00 16.65
CA ILE A 318 -29.52 -17.61 17.67
C ILE A 318 -30.64 -16.76 17.05
N GLY A 319 -30.28 -15.77 16.23
CA GLY A 319 -31.18 -14.85 15.56
C GLY A 319 -31.40 -15.21 14.09
N LYS A 320 -31.64 -16.48 13.78
CA LYS A 320 -31.75 -16.97 12.39
C LYS A 320 -32.77 -16.21 11.53
N ASP A 321 -33.84 -15.74 12.15
CA ASP A 321 -34.94 -15.01 11.52
C ASP A 321 -34.73 -13.49 11.50
N LEU A 322 -33.64 -13.00 12.11
CA LEU A 322 -33.31 -11.58 12.20
C LEU A 322 -32.14 -11.22 11.26
N PRO A 323 -32.09 -9.98 10.78
CA PRO A 323 -30.87 -9.43 10.21
C PRO A 323 -29.76 -9.34 11.27
N VAL A 324 -28.55 -9.72 10.88
CA VAL A 324 -27.34 -9.59 11.70
C VAL A 324 -26.48 -8.48 11.11
N ALA A 325 -26.20 -7.45 11.91
CA ALA A 325 -25.27 -6.39 11.57
C ALA A 325 -23.87 -6.68 12.13
N ALA A 326 -22.84 -6.29 11.40
CA ALA A 326 -21.47 -6.34 11.85
C ALA A 326 -20.81 -4.96 11.68
N TYR A 327 -20.14 -4.50 12.73
CA TYR A 327 -19.42 -3.24 12.69
C TYR A 327 -17.93 -3.48 12.47
N HIS A 328 -17.43 -3.18 11.27
CA HIS A 328 -16.00 -3.16 10.99
C HIS A 328 -15.39 -1.88 11.55
N VAL A 329 -14.85 -1.97 12.78
CA VAL A 329 -14.57 -0.81 13.62
C VAL A 329 -13.36 -0.03 13.15
N SER A 330 -13.18 1.14 13.76
CA SER A 330 -12.13 2.10 13.44
C SER A 330 -10.72 1.50 13.50
N GLY A 331 -10.42 0.65 14.48
CA GLY A 331 -9.12 -0.01 14.62
C GLY A 331 -8.89 -1.07 13.55
N GLU A 332 -9.90 -1.86 13.20
CA GLU A 332 -9.81 -2.85 12.10
C GLU A 332 -9.60 -2.15 10.76
N TYR A 333 -10.34 -1.06 10.53
CA TYR A 333 -10.14 -0.19 9.37
C TYR A 333 -8.73 0.39 9.31
N ALA A 334 -8.27 1.02 10.38
CA ALA A 334 -6.94 1.64 10.43
C ALA A 334 -5.82 0.60 10.27
N MET A 335 -5.99 -0.59 10.86
CA MET A 335 -5.04 -1.71 10.74
C MET A 335 -4.88 -2.17 9.30
N ILE A 336 -5.99 -2.37 8.58
CA ILE A 336 -5.95 -2.75 7.14
C ILE A 336 -5.30 -1.63 6.31
N HIS A 337 -5.62 -0.37 6.58
CA HIS A 337 -4.98 0.76 5.90
C HIS A 337 -3.47 0.84 6.16
N ALA A 338 -3.03 0.61 7.41
CA ALA A 338 -1.63 0.63 7.79
C ALA A 338 -0.85 -0.51 7.13
N ALA A 339 -1.37 -1.73 7.19
CA ALA A 339 -0.75 -2.90 6.56
C ALA A 339 -0.67 -2.77 5.03
N ALA A 340 -1.73 -2.25 4.39
CA ALA A 340 -1.69 -1.95 2.96
C ALA A 340 -0.67 -0.85 2.61
N LYS A 341 -0.56 0.20 3.43
CA LYS A 341 0.47 1.25 3.25
C LYS A 341 1.88 0.68 3.41
N ALA A 342 2.06 -0.32 4.28
CA ALA A 342 3.32 -1.03 4.47
C ALA A 342 3.63 -2.09 3.39
N GLY A 343 2.74 -2.26 2.39
CA GLY A 343 2.96 -3.21 1.30
C GLY A 343 2.68 -4.67 1.65
N VAL A 344 2.03 -4.96 2.79
CA VAL A 344 1.71 -6.33 3.21
C VAL A 344 0.69 -6.97 2.26
N PHE A 345 -0.28 -6.19 1.77
CA PHE A 345 -1.30 -6.62 0.81
C PHE A 345 -1.91 -5.43 0.06
N ASP A 346 -2.65 -5.71 -1.02
CA ASP A 346 -3.48 -4.70 -1.68
C ASP A 346 -4.71 -4.34 -0.83
N LEU A 347 -4.97 -3.03 -0.70
CA LEU A 347 -6.07 -2.50 0.11
C LEU A 347 -7.43 -2.97 -0.39
N LYS A 348 -7.65 -3.00 -1.71
CA LYS A 348 -8.95 -3.38 -2.27
C LYS A 348 -9.19 -4.86 -2.03
N THR A 349 -8.20 -5.71 -2.30
CA THR A 349 -8.28 -7.16 -2.07
C THR A 349 -8.61 -7.47 -0.61
N MET A 350 -7.84 -6.93 0.35
CA MET A 350 -8.10 -7.17 1.78
C MET A 350 -9.44 -6.58 2.24
N ALA A 351 -9.86 -5.43 1.68
CA ALA A 351 -11.17 -4.86 1.99
C ALA A 351 -12.33 -5.77 1.56
N PHE A 352 -12.22 -6.45 0.41
CA PHE A 352 -13.20 -7.44 -0.02
C PHE A 352 -13.13 -8.68 0.86
N GLU A 353 -11.94 -9.24 1.09
CA GLU A 353 -11.77 -10.45 1.90
C GLU A 353 -12.29 -10.30 3.34
N ALA A 354 -12.02 -9.16 3.99
CA ALA A 354 -12.57 -8.87 5.32
C ALA A 354 -14.11 -8.77 5.30
N THR A 355 -14.68 -8.18 4.23
CA THR A 355 -16.13 -8.01 4.09
C THR A 355 -16.82 -9.34 3.75
N GLU A 356 -16.22 -10.16 2.90
CA GLU A 356 -16.70 -11.50 2.56
C GLU A 356 -16.59 -12.45 3.76
N GLY A 357 -15.54 -12.31 4.59
CA GLY A 357 -15.44 -13.01 5.87
C GLY A 357 -16.60 -12.69 6.81
N ILE A 358 -17.00 -11.42 6.90
CA ILE A 358 -18.15 -10.96 7.67
C ILE A 358 -19.47 -11.54 7.12
N LEU A 359 -19.65 -11.54 5.79
CA LEU A 359 -20.85 -12.14 5.16
C LEU A 359 -20.90 -13.65 5.36
N ARG A 360 -19.76 -14.34 5.21
CA ARG A 360 -19.63 -15.79 5.43
C ARG A 360 -19.98 -16.17 6.86
N ALA A 361 -19.66 -15.32 7.84
CA ALA A 361 -20.04 -15.53 9.23
C ALA A 361 -21.55 -15.36 9.48
N GLY A 362 -22.33 -14.84 8.52
CA GLY A 362 -23.79 -14.76 8.60
C GLY A 362 -24.36 -13.34 8.65
N ALA A 363 -23.52 -12.31 8.65
CA ALA A 363 -23.99 -10.93 8.64
C ALA A 363 -24.72 -10.58 7.33
N THR A 364 -25.76 -9.76 7.44
CA THR A 364 -26.55 -9.20 6.33
C THR A 364 -26.33 -7.70 6.15
N ILE A 365 -25.79 -7.04 7.17
CA ILE A 365 -25.61 -5.59 7.24
C ILE A 365 -24.19 -5.31 7.73
N ILE A 366 -23.48 -4.40 7.08
CA ILE A 366 -22.08 -4.09 7.37
C ILE A 366 -21.93 -2.59 7.55
N ILE A 367 -21.56 -2.19 8.76
CA ILE A 367 -21.18 -0.81 9.05
C ILE A 367 -19.68 -0.69 8.84
N LYS A 368 -19.26 0.13 7.87
CA LYS A 368 -17.84 0.36 7.61
C LYS A 368 -17.56 1.72 6.99
N GLY A 369 -16.39 2.26 7.30
CA GLY A 369 -15.82 3.41 6.59
C GLY A 369 -15.48 3.08 5.14
N ARG A 370 -15.26 4.12 4.33
CA ARG A 370 -14.96 3.98 2.90
C ARG A 370 -13.52 3.52 2.72
N MET A 371 -13.33 2.24 2.44
CA MET A 371 -12.06 1.71 1.94
C MET A 371 -11.92 1.98 0.44
N CYS A 372 -11.58 3.22 0.09
CA CYS A 372 -11.05 3.53 -1.24
C CYS A 372 -9.60 3.99 -1.08
N ARG A 373 -8.77 3.69 -2.09
CA ARG A 373 -7.60 4.51 -2.40
C ARG A 373 -8.09 5.95 -2.41
N GLN A 374 -7.48 6.84 -1.61
CA GLN A 374 -7.89 8.24 -1.60
C GLN A 374 -8.00 8.71 -3.06
N PRO A 375 -9.13 9.32 -3.48
CA PRO A 375 -9.15 9.92 -4.80
C PRO A 375 -7.96 10.88 -4.87
N LYS A 376 -7.15 10.79 -5.94
CA LYS A 376 -6.30 11.92 -6.32
C LYS A 376 -7.24 13.13 -6.37
N VAL A 377 -7.10 14.01 -5.38
CA VAL A 377 -7.96 15.18 -5.22
C VAL A 377 -7.92 15.96 -6.54
N TRP A 378 -9.08 16.41 -6.99
CA TRP A 378 -9.24 17.29 -8.14
C TRP A 378 -8.43 18.58 -7.89
N GLU A 379 -7.24 18.69 -8.48
CA GLU A 379 -6.38 19.87 -8.35
C GLU A 379 -6.86 20.98 -9.30
N LEU A 380 -7.46 22.03 -8.75
CA LEU A 380 -7.37 23.39 -9.30
C LEU A 380 -6.18 24.13 -8.64
N PRO A 381 -5.55 25.11 -9.31
CA PRO A 381 -4.11 25.29 -9.28
C PRO A 381 -3.54 25.99 -8.04
N LYS A 382 -2.49 25.36 -7.50
CA LYS A 382 -1.36 25.85 -6.68
C LYS A 382 -1.53 27.17 -5.90
N LYS A 383 -1.43 27.07 -4.56
CA LYS A 383 -0.48 27.88 -3.75
C LYS A 383 0.00 27.08 -2.52
N LYS A 384 1.33 27.02 -2.38
CA LYS A 384 2.12 26.16 -1.47
C LYS A 384 2.23 26.72 -0.04
N LYS A 385 2.31 25.83 0.96
CA LYS A 385 3.42 25.63 1.96
C LYS A 385 2.96 24.63 3.05
N LYS A 386 3.37 23.35 3.05
CA LYS A 386 4.61 22.67 3.52
C LYS A 386 4.73 22.43 5.05
N LYS A 387 4.66 21.15 5.46
CA LYS A 387 5.67 20.34 6.23
C LYS A 387 4.96 19.08 6.82
N ALA A 388 5.51 17.88 6.93
CA ALA A 388 6.76 17.27 6.45
C ALA A 388 6.61 15.73 6.57
N GLU A 389 6.44 15.00 5.46
CA GLU A 389 6.70 13.56 5.40
C GLU A 389 8.11 13.35 4.82
N LYS A 390 8.88 12.42 5.42
CA LYS A 390 10.23 12.05 4.98
C LYS A 390 10.17 11.58 3.52
N VAL A 391 10.86 12.31 2.66
CA VAL A 391 10.80 12.19 1.19
C VAL A 391 11.73 11.06 0.76
N THR A 392 11.20 9.92 0.30
CA THR A 392 11.91 8.90 -0.50
C THR A 392 11.62 9.05 -2.00
N TRP A 393 10.83 10.06 -2.38
CA TRP A 393 10.19 10.18 -3.69
C TRP A 393 11.16 10.21 -4.88
N HIS A 394 12.35 10.83 -4.80
CA HIS A 394 13.19 10.93 -6.01
C HIS A 394 13.87 9.62 -6.41
N ALA A 395 14.18 8.71 -5.47
CA ALA A 395 14.83 7.43 -5.80
C ALA A 395 13.86 6.48 -6.53
N GLU A 396 12.66 6.28 -5.99
CA GLU A 396 11.61 5.47 -6.64
C GLU A 396 11.15 6.07 -7.98
N VAL A 397 11.14 7.40 -8.10
CA VAL A 397 10.85 8.08 -9.37
C VAL A 397 12.00 7.92 -10.36
N ALA A 398 13.25 7.91 -9.89
CA ALA A 398 14.42 7.65 -10.73
C ALA A 398 14.32 6.29 -11.41
N GLU A 399 14.11 5.24 -10.62
CA GLU A 399 14.02 3.85 -11.11
C GLU A 399 12.88 3.72 -12.12
N LYS A 400 11.69 4.24 -11.80
CA LYS A 400 10.54 4.18 -12.72
C LYS A 400 10.77 4.95 -14.02
N ARG A 401 11.48 6.07 -13.99
CA ARG A 401 11.77 6.85 -15.21
C ARG A 401 12.89 6.25 -16.03
N ILE A 402 13.91 5.69 -15.40
CA ILE A 402 14.97 4.94 -16.09
C ILE A 402 14.33 3.72 -16.78
N ALA A 403 13.49 2.95 -16.08
CA ALA A 403 12.77 1.82 -16.66
C ALA A 403 11.85 2.23 -17.81
N ALA A 404 11.10 3.34 -17.69
CA ALA A 404 10.27 3.84 -18.79
C ALA A 404 11.10 4.29 -20.01
N ARG A 405 12.25 4.93 -19.76
CA ARG A 405 13.15 5.39 -20.82
C ARG A 405 13.83 4.22 -21.55
N LEU A 406 14.15 3.15 -20.84
CA LEU A 406 14.68 1.91 -21.43
C LEU A 406 13.60 1.11 -22.16
N HIS A 407 12.36 1.08 -21.66
CA HIS A 407 11.22 0.45 -22.33
C HIS A 407 10.84 1.14 -23.65
N ASP A 408 11.09 2.44 -23.78
CA ASP A 408 10.84 3.20 -25.01
C ASP A 408 11.90 2.95 -26.10
N VAL A 409 12.96 2.17 -25.81
CA VAL A 409 13.95 1.76 -26.80
C VAL A 409 13.38 0.57 -27.59
N GLU A 410 13.06 0.80 -28.86
CA GLU A 410 12.63 -0.26 -29.80
C GLU A 410 13.75 -1.29 -29.96
N GLN A 411 13.46 -2.55 -30.28
CA GLN A 411 14.49 -3.59 -30.47
C GLN A 411 14.78 -3.75 -31.97
N LEU A 412 16.05 -3.89 -32.37
CA LEU A 412 16.39 -4.14 -33.77
C LEU A 412 15.88 -5.51 -34.22
N GLU A 413 15.26 -5.55 -35.40
CA GLU A 413 14.85 -6.80 -36.04
C GLU A 413 16.03 -7.51 -36.71
N GLU A 414 15.89 -8.82 -36.94
CA GLU A 414 16.96 -9.65 -37.53
C GLU A 414 17.31 -9.19 -38.95
N GLY A 415 18.49 -8.57 -39.11
CA GLY A 415 19.00 -8.04 -40.38
C GLY A 415 18.97 -6.52 -40.53
N GLU A 416 18.49 -5.77 -39.53
CA GLU A 416 18.57 -4.31 -39.52
C GLU A 416 19.98 -3.81 -39.16
N GLU A 417 20.42 -2.71 -39.79
CA GLU A 417 21.68 -2.06 -39.45
C GLU A 417 21.56 -1.30 -38.12
N GLU A 418 22.55 -1.51 -37.23
CA GLU A 418 22.62 -0.82 -35.94
C GLU A 418 22.73 0.70 -36.15
N HIS A 419 21.78 1.43 -35.58
CA HIS A 419 21.77 2.88 -35.58
C HIS A 419 21.84 3.44 -34.16
N ARG A 420 22.29 4.69 -34.03
CA ARG A 420 22.45 5.34 -32.74
C ARG A 420 21.09 5.77 -32.20
N LEU A 421 20.81 5.48 -30.92
CA LEU A 421 19.53 5.83 -30.28
C LEU A 421 19.31 7.35 -30.07
N LEU A 422 20.40 8.13 -30.03
CA LEU A 422 20.37 9.58 -29.85
C LEU A 422 21.49 10.23 -30.64
N ASP A 423 21.20 11.37 -31.27
CA ASP A 423 22.18 12.14 -32.03
C ASP A 423 23.34 12.65 -31.16
N HIS A 424 24.44 12.98 -31.83
CA HIS A 424 25.60 13.61 -31.19
C HIS A 424 25.23 14.96 -30.56
N ILE A 425 26.00 15.38 -29.54
CA ILE A 425 25.79 16.69 -28.86
C ILE A 425 26.19 17.88 -29.76
N TYR A 426 26.78 17.63 -30.93
CA TYR A 426 27.28 18.63 -31.86
C TYR A 426 26.20 19.07 -32.86
N ASP A 427 26.03 20.38 -32.98
CA ASP A 427 25.20 21.02 -34.00
C ASP A 427 26.11 21.93 -34.84
N GLY A 428 26.82 21.37 -35.83
CA GLY A 428 27.61 22.13 -36.80
C GLY A 428 28.87 22.84 -36.28
N ASP A 429 29.69 22.17 -35.46
CA ASP A 429 31.02 22.55 -34.92
C ASP A 429 31.06 23.17 -33.50
N ASP A 430 29.93 23.53 -32.89
CA ASP A 430 29.91 24.07 -31.52
C ASP A 430 29.22 23.14 -30.49
N LEU A 431 29.88 22.94 -29.34
CA LEU A 431 29.31 22.25 -28.19
C LEU A 431 28.25 23.14 -27.52
N SER A 432 27.08 22.58 -27.21
CA SER A 432 26.05 23.34 -26.50
C SER A 432 26.60 23.93 -25.17
N GLU A 433 26.27 25.19 -24.87
CA GLU A 433 26.65 25.85 -23.61
C GLU A 433 26.26 25.04 -22.37
N LYS A 434 25.16 24.27 -22.47
CA LYS A 434 24.68 23.37 -21.42
C LYS A 434 25.65 22.22 -21.16
N TYR A 435 26.25 21.65 -22.21
CA TYR A 435 27.23 20.58 -22.09
C TYR A 435 28.52 21.10 -21.48
N LEU A 436 29.04 22.23 -21.96
CA LEU A 436 30.24 22.87 -21.43
C LEU A 436 30.08 23.20 -19.94
N SER A 437 28.92 23.73 -19.53
CA SER A 437 28.64 23.98 -18.11
C SER A 437 28.57 22.70 -17.27
N ALA A 438 28.09 21.59 -17.83
CA ALA A 438 28.04 20.31 -17.12
C ALA A 438 29.43 19.65 -17.01
N LEU A 439 30.26 19.80 -18.05
CA LEU A 439 31.66 19.37 -18.08
C LEU A 439 32.52 20.15 -17.08
N GLU A 440 32.37 21.47 -17.02
CA GLU A 440 33.07 22.31 -16.05
C GLU A 440 32.74 21.89 -14.60
N LYS A 441 31.47 21.59 -14.33
CA LYS A 441 31.03 21.08 -13.02
C LYS A 441 31.57 19.68 -12.72
N ALA A 442 31.64 18.80 -13.71
CA ALA A 442 32.22 17.47 -13.57
C ALA A 442 33.73 17.55 -13.26
N ASN A 443 34.44 18.52 -13.83
CA ASN A 443 35.86 18.73 -13.57
C ASN A 443 36.14 19.40 -12.22
N ARG A 444 35.27 20.31 -11.75
CA ARG A 444 35.49 21.06 -10.51
C ARG A 444 35.06 20.32 -9.24
N GLU A 445 34.02 19.50 -9.32
CA GLU A 445 33.45 18.86 -8.12
C GLU A 445 34.00 17.44 -7.95
N LYS A 446 34.78 17.22 -6.87
CA LYS A 446 35.27 15.87 -6.53
C LYS A 446 34.12 14.90 -6.29
N MET A 447 34.20 13.73 -6.93
CA MET A 447 33.28 12.61 -6.83
C MET A 447 34.09 11.35 -6.53
N PHE A 448 33.52 10.43 -5.76
CA PHE A 448 34.23 9.23 -5.30
C PHE A 448 33.54 7.98 -5.80
N VAL A 449 34.29 7.05 -6.40
CA VAL A 449 33.75 5.78 -6.89
C VAL A 449 33.65 4.80 -5.72
N LEU A 450 32.43 4.38 -5.37
CA LEU A 450 32.16 3.44 -4.29
C LEU A 450 32.17 1.99 -4.77
N ASP A 451 31.69 1.77 -6.00
CA ASP A 451 31.64 0.46 -6.65
C ASP A 451 31.57 0.59 -8.17
N ARG A 452 32.11 -0.41 -8.87
CA ARG A 452 32.20 -0.48 -10.33
C ARG A 452 32.04 -1.93 -10.76
N VAL A 453 31.01 -2.19 -11.58
CA VAL A 453 30.68 -3.54 -12.06
C VAL A 453 30.54 -3.47 -13.57
N ARG A 454 31.28 -4.33 -14.28
CA ARG A 454 31.12 -4.55 -15.72
C ARG A 454 30.34 -5.83 -15.90
N ASP A 455 29.26 -5.75 -16.66
CA ASP A 455 28.30 -6.83 -16.83
C ASP A 455 27.85 -6.88 -18.30
N VAL A 456 27.14 -7.94 -18.65
CA VAL A 456 26.46 -8.06 -19.94
C VAL A 456 25.01 -7.63 -19.75
N HIS A 457 24.53 -6.70 -20.58
CA HIS A 457 23.20 -6.13 -20.40
C HIS A 457 22.12 -7.02 -21.02
N ASP A 458 21.19 -7.55 -20.21
CA ASP A 458 20.12 -8.46 -20.66
C ASP A 458 19.14 -7.82 -21.68
N ASP A 459 18.87 -6.51 -21.58
CA ASP A 459 17.94 -5.79 -22.47
C ASP A 459 18.67 -4.97 -23.56
N CYS A 460 19.58 -5.61 -24.30
CA CYS A 460 20.33 -4.94 -25.36
C CYS A 460 19.44 -4.61 -26.58
N HIS A 461 19.45 -3.36 -27.06
CA HIS A 461 18.76 -2.89 -28.28
C HIS A 461 19.08 -3.71 -29.55
N THR A 462 20.26 -4.32 -29.61
CA THR A 462 20.74 -5.07 -30.78
C THR A 462 20.51 -6.57 -30.68
N ASN A 463 19.82 -7.06 -29.63
CA ASN A 463 19.60 -8.48 -29.34
C ASN A 463 20.90 -9.33 -29.30
N LEU A 464 22.06 -8.71 -29.09
CA LEU A 464 23.33 -9.41 -28.96
C LEU A 464 23.50 -9.96 -27.54
N GLU A 465 23.82 -11.25 -27.44
CA GLU A 465 24.07 -11.94 -26.15
C GLU A 465 25.30 -11.42 -25.39
N ASP A 466 26.15 -10.59 -26.01
CA ASP A 466 27.40 -10.07 -25.44
C ASP A 466 27.48 -8.53 -25.58
N CYS A 467 26.42 -7.86 -25.14
CA CYS A 467 26.36 -6.41 -25.09
C CYS A 467 27.06 -5.88 -23.83
N PRO A 468 28.18 -5.16 -23.96
CA PRO A 468 28.92 -4.72 -22.80
C PRO A 468 28.22 -3.54 -22.11
N CYS A 469 28.13 -3.59 -20.79
CA CYS A 469 27.70 -2.45 -19.98
C CYS A 469 28.53 -2.31 -18.70
N GLU A 470 28.52 -1.10 -18.14
CA GLU A 470 29.21 -0.83 -16.90
C GLU A 470 28.38 0.07 -15.98
N THR A 471 28.16 -0.40 -14.75
CA THR A 471 27.40 0.31 -13.71
C THR A 471 28.35 0.79 -12.62
N LEU A 472 28.27 2.09 -12.33
CA LEU A 472 29.10 2.77 -11.35
C LEU A 472 28.23 3.40 -10.26
N THR A 473 28.60 3.14 -9.01
CA THR A 473 28.02 3.82 -7.85
C THR A 473 28.99 4.90 -7.38
N ILE A 474 28.58 6.16 -7.47
CA ILE A 474 29.43 7.31 -7.15
C ILE A 474 28.82 8.14 -6.01
N ALA A 475 29.67 8.63 -5.10
CA ALA A 475 29.30 9.62 -4.09
C ALA A 475 29.72 11.02 -4.55
N GLY A 476 28.77 11.95 -4.57
CA GLY A 476 29.06 13.36 -4.86
C GLY A 476 29.66 14.11 -3.68
N SER A 477 30.23 15.28 -3.95
CA SER A 477 30.81 16.22 -2.97
C SER A 477 29.88 16.64 -1.81
N LYS A 478 28.57 16.37 -1.87
CA LYS A 478 27.59 16.62 -0.79
C LYS A 478 27.16 15.34 -0.04
N GLY A 479 27.83 14.22 -0.30
CA GLY A 479 27.53 12.91 0.29
C GLY A 479 26.32 12.18 -0.30
N ASN A 480 25.66 12.70 -1.34
CA ASN A 480 24.61 11.95 -2.04
C ASN A 480 25.22 10.87 -2.94
N VAL A 481 24.65 9.67 -2.90
CA VAL A 481 25.04 8.54 -3.75
C VAL A 481 24.18 8.50 -5.01
N TYR A 482 24.83 8.33 -6.16
CA TYR A 482 24.20 8.20 -7.48
C TYR A 482 24.66 6.92 -8.17
N THR A 483 23.79 6.36 -8.98
CA THR A 483 24.09 5.21 -9.85
C THR A 483 24.08 5.70 -11.28
N VAL A 484 25.15 5.42 -12.00
CA VAL A 484 25.34 5.75 -13.41
C VAL A 484 25.59 4.44 -14.16
N THR A 485 24.86 4.22 -15.25
CA THR A 485 25.03 3.04 -16.10
C THR A 485 25.39 3.50 -17.51
N ILE A 486 26.51 2.99 -18.01
CA ILE A 486 26.99 3.20 -19.38
C ILE A 486 26.63 1.96 -20.20
N SER A 487 25.74 2.16 -21.17
CA SER A 487 25.25 1.15 -22.12
C SER A 487 24.94 1.87 -23.44
N HIS A 488 24.19 1.23 -24.36
CA HIS A 488 23.67 1.90 -25.57
C HIS A 488 22.98 3.22 -25.27
N LEU A 489 22.26 3.27 -24.14
CA LEU A 489 21.69 4.50 -23.61
C LEU A 489 22.25 4.78 -22.21
N MET A 490 22.94 5.90 -22.06
CA MET A 490 23.51 6.28 -20.77
C MET A 490 22.41 6.73 -19.80
N THR A 491 22.39 6.16 -18.59
CA THR A 491 21.38 6.50 -17.57
C THR A 491 22.02 6.90 -16.24
N CYS A 492 21.34 7.79 -15.53
CA CYS A 492 21.74 8.22 -14.19
C CYS A 492 20.51 8.50 -13.34
N ASN A 493 20.54 8.07 -12.09
CA ASN A 493 19.44 8.29 -11.14
C ASN A 493 19.42 9.71 -10.52
N CYS A 494 20.19 10.67 -11.03
CA CYS A 494 20.19 12.03 -10.48
C CYS A 494 19.00 12.86 -10.98
N PRO A 495 18.55 13.89 -10.22
CA PRO A 495 17.40 14.72 -10.62
C PRO A 495 17.58 15.38 -12.00
N VAL A 496 18.81 15.78 -12.34
CA VAL A 496 19.08 16.43 -13.63
C VAL A 496 18.78 15.47 -14.78
N ALA A 497 19.21 14.21 -14.69
CA ALA A 497 18.93 13.19 -15.70
C ALA A 497 17.44 12.80 -15.73
N ILE A 498 16.79 12.68 -14.57
CA ILE A 498 15.38 12.25 -14.45
C ILE A 498 14.39 13.27 -15.03
N TYR A 499 14.65 14.56 -14.88
CA TYR A 499 13.70 15.64 -15.24
C TYR A 499 13.97 16.30 -16.60
N GLN A 500 14.89 15.77 -17.40
CA GLN A 500 15.08 16.19 -18.78
C GLN A 500 13.85 15.85 -19.63
N LYS A 501 13.48 16.75 -20.56
CA LYS A 501 12.39 16.51 -21.52
C LYS A 501 12.91 15.63 -22.66
N LYS A 502 12.09 14.70 -23.16
CA LYS A 502 12.39 13.89 -24.36
C LYS A 502 12.87 14.81 -25.49
N GLY A 503 14.03 14.50 -26.08
CA GLY A 503 14.54 15.16 -27.29
C GLY A 503 15.45 16.39 -27.09
N HIS A 504 15.85 16.75 -25.86
CA HIS A 504 16.92 17.74 -25.62
C HIS A 504 17.80 17.30 -24.46
N GLU A 505 18.75 16.41 -24.77
CA GLU A 505 19.34 15.49 -23.79
C GLU A 505 20.84 15.77 -23.57
N THR A 506 21.16 16.86 -22.88
CA THR A 506 22.54 17.03 -22.41
C THR A 506 22.80 16.06 -21.26
N PRO A 507 23.83 15.19 -21.32
CA PRO A 507 24.17 14.30 -20.20
C PRO A 507 24.35 15.05 -18.90
N CYS A 508 23.95 14.44 -17.78
CA CYS A 508 24.18 15.04 -16.48
C CYS A 508 25.68 15.05 -16.13
N LYS A 509 26.11 15.92 -15.21
CA LYS A 509 27.52 15.97 -14.79
C LYS A 509 28.08 14.63 -14.28
N HIS A 510 27.25 13.77 -13.69
CA HIS A 510 27.68 12.46 -13.18
C HIS A 510 28.05 11.52 -14.34
N SER A 511 27.20 11.49 -15.36
CA SER A 511 27.43 10.79 -16.62
C SER A 511 28.69 11.28 -17.34
N ILE A 512 28.86 12.61 -17.42
CA ILE A 512 30.06 13.22 -18.02
C ILE A 512 31.32 12.88 -17.21
N TYR A 513 31.25 12.96 -15.88
CA TYR A 513 32.37 12.59 -15.02
C TYR A 513 32.79 11.13 -15.20
N VAL A 514 31.82 10.21 -15.23
CA VAL A 514 32.09 8.80 -15.50
C VAL A 514 32.79 8.63 -16.85
N LEU A 515 32.26 9.25 -17.91
CA LEU A 515 32.79 9.07 -19.25
C LEU A 515 34.20 9.70 -19.42
N HIS A 516 34.41 10.90 -18.89
CA HIS A 516 35.65 11.67 -19.08
C HIS A 516 36.76 11.29 -18.11
N LYS A 517 36.42 11.07 -16.83
CA LYS A 517 37.41 10.90 -15.76
C LYS A 517 37.61 9.44 -15.37
N ILE A 518 36.54 8.66 -15.29
CA ILE A 518 36.62 7.26 -14.84
C ILE A 518 36.93 6.32 -16.01
N LEU A 519 36.16 6.42 -17.10
CA LEU A 519 36.35 5.59 -18.28
C LEU A 519 37.42 6.13 -19.24
N LYS A 520 37.88 7.36 -19.04
CA LYS A 520 38.87 8.05 -19.90
C LYS A 520 38.56 7.85 -21.39
N ALA A 521 37.30 8.11 -21.78
CA ALA A 521 36.83 7.85 -23.14
C ALA A 521 37.73 8.51 -24.20
N PRO A 522 37.99 7.84 -25.35
CA PRO A 522 38.64 8.46 -26.50
C PRO A 522 37.94 9.76 -26.95
N GLU A 523 38.68 10.71 -27.52
CA GLU A 523 38.17 12.06 -27.81
C GLU A 523 36.88 12.06 -28.65
N HIS A 524 36.76 11.13 -29.60
CA HIS A 524 35.58 10.99 -30.46
C HIS A 524 34.36 10.33 -29.77
N LEU A 525 34.55 9.70 -28.61
CA LEU A 525 33.49 9.08 -27.80
C LEU A 525 33.05 9.95 -26.61
N LYS A 526 33.87 10.93 -26.20
CA LYS A 526 33.64 11.80 -25.02
C LYS A 526 32.34 12.58 -25.06
N TYR A 527 31.78 12.84 -26.24
CA TYR A 527 30.64 13.73 -26.44
C TYR A 527 29.39 12.98 -26.91
N GLN A 528 29.37 11.65 -26.78
CA GLN A 528 28.26 10.81 -27.19
C GLN A 528 27.19 10.72 -26.10
N GLN A 529 25.92 10.67 -26.50
CA GLN A 529 24.77 10.49 -25.60
C GLN A 529 24.27 9.05 -25.57
N ALA A 530 24.40 8.37 -26.71
CA ALA A 530 24.11 6.96 -26.93
C ALA A 530 25.29 6.37 -27.71
N PHE A 531 25.53 5.07 -27.56
CA PHE A 531 26.69 4.38 -28.13
C PHE A 531 26.26 3.21 -29.02
N LEU A 532 27.02 2.96 -30.09
CA LEU A 532 26.95 1.71 -30.84
C LEU A 532 27.69 0.59 -30.10
N THR A 533 27.38 -0.66 -30.43
CA THR A 533 28.01 -1.85 -29.81
C THR A 533 29.51 -1.81 -29.99
N ARG A 534 29.98 -1.46 -31.19
CA ARG A 534 31.42 -1.31 -31.50
C ARG A 534 32.09 -0.22 -30.65
N GLU A 535 31.39 0.87 -30.37
CA GLU A 535 31.92 2.00 -29.61
C GLU A 535 31.95 1.69 -28.12
N LEU A 536 30.98 0.93 -27.59
CA LEU A 536 31.04 0.43 -26.21
C LEU A 536 32.21 -0.53 -26.02
N LYS A 537 32.43 -1.45 -26.98
CA LYS A 537 33.59 -2.35 -26.96
C LYS A 537 34.91 -1.58 -26.99
N GLU A 538 35.01 -0.58 -27.86
CA GLU A 538 36.18 0.31 -27.92
C GLU A 538 36.38 1.10 -26.61
N LEU A 539 35.31 1.69 -26.08
CA LEU A 539 35.32 2.46 -24.84
C LEU A 539 35.82 1.61 -23.67
N PHE A 540 35.28 0.42 -23.46
CA PHE A 540 35.65 -0.43 -22.34
C PHE A 540 37.01 -1.11 -22.52
N ALA A 541 37.49 -1.28 -23.76
CA ALA A 541 38.85 -1.73 -24.03
C ALA A 541 39.92 -0.68 -23.65
N HIS A 542 39.60 0.61 -23.81
CA HIS A 542 40.48 1.72 -23.42
C HIS A 542 40.29 2.15 -21.95
N ALA A 543 39.15 1.83 -21.35
CA ALA A 543 38.85 2.20 -19.98
C ALA A 543 39.87 1.58 -19.01
N PRO A 544 40.22 2.28 -17.91
CA PRO A 544 41.04 1.71 -16.85
C PRO A 544 40.50 0.34 -16.41
N ARG A 545 41.39 -0.60 -16.13
CA ARG A 545 41.01 -1.95 -15.70
C ARG A 545 40.17 -1.92 -14.44
N LEU A 546 39.29 -2.91 -14.29
CA LEU A 546 38.51 -3.04 -13.08
C LEU A 546 39.44 -3.39 -11.91
N PRO A 547 39.13 -2.95 -10.69
CA PRO A 547 39.94 -3.32 -9.54
C PRO A 547 40.09 -4.84 -9.37
N SER A 548 39.05 -5.63 -9.70
CA SER A 548 39.09 -7.10 -9.73
C SER A 548 40.11 -7.68 -10.71
N GLU A 549 40.27 -7.09 -11.90
CA GLU A 549 41.21 -7.54 -12.93
C GLU A 549 42.68 -7.24 -12.54
N ILE A 550 42.90 -6.14 -11.81
CA ILE A 550 44.23 -5.77 -11.29
C ILE A 550 44.66 -6.72 -10.16
N ALA A 551 43.71 -7.24 -9.38
CA ALA A 551 43.97 -8.16 -8.26
C ALA A 551 44.59 -9.50 -8.67
N GLU A 552 44.32 -9.97 -9.90
CA GLU A 552 44.72 -11.29 -10.38
C GLU A 552 46.17 -11.36 -10.89
N GLN A 553 46.77 -10.23 -11.26
CA GLN A 553 48.09 -10.21 -11.93
C GLN A 553 49.26 -9.71 -11.06
N THR A 554 49.02 -9.31 -9.80
CA THR A 554 50.08 -8.75 -8.95
C THR A 554 50.75 -9.78 -8.05
N VAL A 555 52.09 -9.81 -8.04
CA VAL A 555 52.90 -10.46 -6.99
C VAL A 555 52.45 -9.88 -5.63
N LYS A 556 52.03 -10.76 -4.71
CA LYS A 556 51.48 -10.38 -3.40
C LYS A 556 52.58 -10.39 -2.34
N ASP A 557 53.57 -9.53 -2.49
CA ASP A 557 54.72 -9.44 -1.58
C ASP A 557 54.57 -8.34 -0.50
N GLY A 558 53.57 -7.47 -0.63
CA GLY A 558 53.31 -6.36 0.29
C GLY A 558 54.29 -5.19 0.19
N ASN A 559 55.25 -5.25 -0.74
CA ASN A 559 56.25 -4.21 -0.92
C ASN A 559 55.64 -2.98 -1.59
N ARG A 560 55.98 -1.79 -1.11
CA ARG A 560 55.48 -0.54 -1.72
C ARG A 560 56.03 -0.43 -3.15
N LYS A 561 55.12 -0.24 -4.11
CA LYS A 561 55.49 0.07 -5.50
C LYS A 561 55.76 1.55 -5.67
N GLU A 562 56.41 1.92 -6.78
CA GLU A 562 56.53 3.32 -7.20
C GLU A 562 55.13 3.95 -7.33
N ALA A 563 55.02 5.24 -6.99
CA ALA A 563 53.78 6.01 -7.12
C ALA A 563 53.56 6.37 -8.60
N THR A 564 53.16 5.37 -9.39
CA THR A 564 52.86 5.55 -10.81
C THR A 564 51.45 5.08 -11.13
N GLY A 565 50.74 5.83 -11.97
CA GLY A 565 49.36 5.55 -12.39
C GLY A 565 48.30 6.28 -11.55
N ASP A 566 47.03 5.92 -11.76
CA ASP A 566 45.90 6.59 -11.12
C ASP A 566 45.46 5.92 -9.81
N CYS A 567 45.02 6.74 -8.86
CA CYS A 567 44.32 6.25 -7.67
C CYS A 567 42.98 5.58 -8.08
N PRO A 568 42.63 4.38 -7.59
CA PRO A 568 41.46 3.63 -8.06
C PRO A 568 40.14 4.15 -7.45
N ILE A 569 40.20 5.17 -6.60
CA ILE A 569 39.06 5.75 -5.88
C ILE A 569 38.66 7.09 -6.51
N CYS A 570 39.63 7.97 -6.78
CA CYS A 570 39.40 9.28 -7.40
C CYS A 570 39.82 9.38 -8.86
N PHE A 571 40.63 8.43 -9.36
CA PHE A 571 41.20 8.43 -10.72
C PHE A 571 42.03 9.68 -11.05
N GLU A 572 42.60 10.34 -10.03
CA GLU A 572 43.65 11.36 -10.16
C GLU A 572 45.03 10.66 -10.13
N ASP A 573 46.02 11.26 -10.80
CA ASP A 573 47.40 10.76 -10.87
C ASP A 573 48.01 10.68 -9.47
N LEU A 574 48.73 9.59 -9.18
CA LEU A 574 49.46 9.41 -7.93
C LEU A 574 50.82 10.11 -8.04
N GLU A 575 50.92 11.35 -7.57
CA GLU A 575 52.19 12.09 -7.52
C GLU A 575 52.96 11.82 -6.20
N GLU A 576 54.30 11.87 -6.22
CA GLU A 576 55.14 11.54 -5.04
C GLU A 576 55.01 12.56 -3.90
N ASP A 577 54.59 13.78 -4.24
CA ASP A 577 54.42 14.94 -3.39
C ASP A 577 53.05 15.00 -2.68
N GLU A 578 52.14 14.07 -2.99
CA GLU A 578 50.87 13.90 -2.28
C GLU A 578 50.95 12.90 -1.13
N GLU A 579 50.05 13.02 -0.14
CA GLU A 579 49.96 12.04 0.95
C GLU A 579 49.43 10.69 0.44
N LEU A 580 50.32 9.71 0.30
CA LEU A 580 50.02 8.37 -0.19
C LEU A 580 50.08 7.29 0.90
N THR A 581 49.16 6.35 0.85
CA THR A 581 49.19 5.06 1.56
C THR A 581 49.26 3.90 0.56
N TRP A 582 49.62 2.70 0.99
CA TRP A 582 49.73 1.55 0.08
C TRP A 582 49.31 0.24 0.74
N CYS A 583 48.97 -0.74 -0.11
CA CYS A 583 48.56 -2.06 0.37
C CYS A 583 49.76 -2.90 0.85
N LYS A 584 50.01 -2.89 2.17
CA LYS A 584 51.03 -3.72 2.83
C LYS A 584 50.69 -5.22 2.87
N ALA A 585 49.40 -5.55 2.80
CA ALA A 585 48.93 -6.92 2.97
C ALA A 585 49.10 -7.80 1.71
N ALA A 586 49.20 -7.20 0.52
CA ALA A 586 49.32 -7.95 -0.73
C ALA A 586 49.93 -7.13 -1.87
N CYS A 587 49.16 -6.24 -2.53
CA CYS A 587 49.53 -5.79 -3.89
C CYS A 587 50.51 -4.62 -3.97
N GLY A 588 50.86 -3.97 -2.86
CA GLY A 588 51.86 -2.90 -2.85
C GLY A 588 51.46 -1.57 -3.51
N ASN A 589 50.28 -1.49 -4.13
CA ASN A 589 49.84 -0.32 -4.89
C ASN A 589 49.51 0.87 -3.99
N ASN A 590 49.84 2.08 -4.46
CA ASN A 590 49.61 3.35 -3.78
C ASN A 590 48.18 3.87 -3.96
N LEU A 591 47.71 4.65 -2.99
CA LEU A 591 46.40 5.27 -2.90
C LEU A 591 46.57 6.62 -2.20
N HIS A 592 45.85 7.66 -2.61
CA HIS A 592 45.77 8.87 -1.78
C HIS A 592 45.23 8.53 -0.39
N VAL A 593 45.87 9.04 0.65
CA VAL A 593 45.47 8.83 2.06
C VAL A 593 44.01 9.23 2.26
N ALA A 594 43.62 10.42 1.77
CA ALA A 594 42.25 10.91 1.85
C ALA A 594 41.24 9.98 1.15
N CYS A 595 41.62 9.42 0.00
CA CYS A 595 40.78 8.46 -0.73
C CYS A 595 40.62 7.15 0.05
N PHE A 596 41.73 6.61 0.57
CA PHE A 596 41.69 5.35 1.30
C PHE A 596 40.92 5.47 2.63
N GLN A 597 41.04 6.59 3.34
CA GLN A 597 40.25 6.84 4.55
C GLN A 597 38.74 6.79 4.29
N GLN A 598 38.29 7.33 3.15
CA GLN A 598 36.87 7.21 2.75
C GLN A 598 36.49 5.77 2.41
N TRP A 599 37.36 5.04 1.71
CA TRP A 599 37.15 3.64 1.38
C TRP A 599 37.08 2.73 2.62
N GLU A 600 37.98 2.94 3.58
CA GLU A 600 38.02 2.24 4.86
C GLU A 600 36.71 2.39 5.63
N ARG A 601 36.15 3.60 5.67
CA ARG A 601 34.86 3.87 6.32
C ARG A 601 33.68 3.15 5.65
N ALA A 602 33.79 2.85 4.35
CA ALA A 602 32.72 2.25 3.56
C ALA A 602 32.72 0.71 3.53
N LYS A 603 33.79 0.02 3.93
CA LYS A 603 33.92 -1.45 3.83
C LYS A 603 34.22 -2.08 5.19
N ASN A 604 33.53 -3.16 5.53
CA ASN A 604 33.88 -4.01 6.67
C ASN A 604 33.58 -5.49 6.33
N PRO A 605 34.61 -6.35 6.28
CA PRO A 605 36.01 -6.09 6.64
C PRO A 605 36.71 -5.11 5.67
N VAL A 606 37.68 -4.33 6.17
CA VAL A 606 38.43 -3.36 5.35
C VAL A 606 39.34 -4.14 4.41
N THR A 607 39.19 -3.89 3.11
CA THR A 607 39.95 -4.59 2.06
C THR A 607 40.63 -3.58 1.16
N CYS A 608 41.77 -3.93 0.58
CA CYS A 608 42.42 -3.11 -0.45
C CYS A 608 41.46 -2.86 -1.65
N PRO A 609 41.33 -1.60 -2.15
CA PRO A 609 40.54 -1.30 -3.33
C PRO A 609 40.99 -2.07 -4.57
N TYR A 610 42.31 -2.23 -4.76
CA TYR A 610 42.87 -3.02 -5.84
C TYR A 610 42.67 -4.52 -5.62
N CYS A 611 43.37 -5.12 -4.65
CA CYS A 611 43.46 -6.59 -4.60
C CYS A 611 42.44 -7.30 -3.68
N ARG A 612 41.55 -6.54 -3.02
CA ARG A 612 40.56 -7.03 -2.06
C ARG A 612 41.14 -7.80 -0.84
N ALA A 613 42.47 -7.83 -0.66
CA ALA A 613 43.10 -8.40 0.53
C ALA A 613 42.76 -7.59 1.79
N HIS A 614 42.66 -8.26 2.94
CA HIS A 614 42.43 -7.58 4.23
C HIS A 614 43.50 -6.54 4.51
N TRP A 615 43.08 -5.31 4.78
CA TRP A 615 44.01 -4.22 5.02
C TRP A 615 44.70 -4.39 6.38
N GLN A 616 46.03 -4.22 6.42
CA GLN A 616 46.80 -4.27 7.66
C GLN A 616 47.17 -2.85 8.10
N THR A 617 46.77 -2.47 9.32
CA THR A 617 47.17 -1.21 9.97
C THR A 617 48.40 -1.46 10.84
N GLU A 618 49.37 -0.55 10.83
CA GLU A 618 50.52 -0.60 11.75
C GLU A 618 50.06 -0.42 13.21
N ASN A 619 50.72 -1.12 14.14
CA ASN A 619 50.54 -1.16 15.60
C ASN A 619 49.55 -2.20 16.19
N THR A 620 50.06 -3.43 16.35
CA THR A 620 49.71 -4.29 17.48
C THR A 620 50.36 -3.77 18.77
N GLY A 621 49.61 -3.04 19.58
CA GLY A 621 49.98 -2.61 20.94
C GLY A 621 48.73 -2.15 21.70
N GLN A 622 48.50 -2.69 22.90
CA GLN A 622 47.25 -2.63 23.68
C GLN A 622 46.66 -1.21 23.90
N ALA A 623 45.35 -1.05 23.63
CA ALA A 623 44.40 -0.34 24.50
C ALA A 623 42.94 -0.54 24.03
N LYS A 624 42.11 -1.15 24.89
CA LYS A 624 40.64 -1.06 24.80
C LYS A 624 40.21 0.32 25.33
N GLN A 625 39.55 1.13 24.50
CA GLN A 625 38.22 1.71 24.82
C GLN A 625 37.64 2.54 23.67
N LYS A 626 36.55 1.99 23.11
CA LYS A 626 35.32 2.65 22.63
C LYS A 626 35.40 4.15 22.29
N THR A 627 35.40 4.49 21.00
CA THR A 627 34.26 5.16 20.32
C THR A 627 34.43 5.16 18.79
N MET A 628 33.30 5.23 18.08
CA MET A 628 33.13 5.46 16.63
C MET A 628 33.31 4.25 15.70
N VAL A 629 32.30 3.37 15.74
CA VAL A 629 31.89 2.60 14.56
C VAL A 629 30.67 3.30 13.98
N THR A 630 30.74 3.72 12.72
CA THR A 630 29.60 3.55 11.82
C THR A 630 30.15 3.29 10.42
N LYS A 631 29.99 2.05 9.95
CA LYS A 631 30.02 1.70 8.52
C LYS A 631 29.30 2.79 7.71
N VAL A 632 29.72 3.05 6.47
CA VAL A 632 28.77 3.55 5.46
C VAL A 632 27.74 2.47 5.21
N ASN A 633 26.73 2.42 6.06
CA ASN A 633 25.69 1.42 5.97
C ASN A 633 24.54 2.04 5.19
N MET A 634 24.31 1.53 3.97
CA MET A 634 23.21 1.98 3.11
C MET A 634 21.84 1.81 3.79
N SER A 635 21.70 0.91 4.77
CA SER A 635 20.48 0.80 5.59
C SER A 635 20.35 1.85 6.70
N THR A 636 21.44 2.57 7.06
CA THR A 636 21.43 3.69 8.02
C THR A 636 21.81 5.02 7.37
N ALA A 637 21.98 5.08 6.04
CA ALA A 637 22.22 6.32 5.32
C ALA A 637 21.03 7.27 5.52
N ALA A 638 21.32 8.51 5.92
CA ALA A 638 20.29 9.51 6.06
C ALA A 638 19.67 9.77 4.67
N THR A 639 18.37 9.99 4.61
CA THR A 639 17.76 10.39 3.35
C THR A 639 18.13 11.85 3.07
N GLY A 640 18.97 12.07 2.06
CA GLY A 640 19.40 13.40 1.65
C GLY A 640 18.28 14.22 1.02
N VAL A 641 18.60 15.45 0.64
CA VAL A 641 17.66 16.33 -0.08
C VAL A 641 17.21 15.63 -1.37
N GLY A 642 15.94 15.23 -1.43
CA GLY A 642 15.34 14.50 -2.56
C GLY A 642 15.03 13.02 -2.28
N GLY A 643 15.54 12.43 -1.19
CA GLY A 643 15.27 11.02 -0.90
C GLY A 643 16.30 10.03 -1.42
N TYR A 644 17.48 10.53 -1.81
CA TYR A 644 18.65 9.71 -2.10
C TYR A 644 19.35 9.28 -0.81
N ALA A 645 20.08 8.17 -0.85
CA ALA A 645 21.00 7.82 0.22
C ALA A 645 22.07 8.91 0.34
N ASN A 646 22.10 9.57 1.50
CA ASN A 646 23.10 10.56 1.84
C ASN A 646 23.96 9.99 2.97
N VAL A 647 25.25 9.94 2.68
CA VAL A 647 26.28 9.38 3.55
C VAL A 647 27.18 10.49 4.09
N LYS A 648 26.74 11.76 4.06
CA LYS A 648 27.55 12.91 4.49
C LYS A 648 28.01 12.79 5.94
N ASP A 649 27.14 12.31 6.84
CA ASP A 649 27.47 12.10 8.26
C ASP A 649 28.38 10.87 8.48
N GLN A 650 28.67 10.12 7.41
CA GLN A 650 29.58 8.97 7.38
C GLN A 650 30.84 9.28 6.55
N LEU A 651 30.93 10.49 5.98
CA LEU A 651 32.04 11.02 5.20
C LEU A 651 32.58 12.27 5.90
N ASP A 652 33.53 12.13 6.84
CA ASP A 652 34.28 13.30 7.32
C ASP A 652 35.17 13.81 6.18
N TYR A 653 34.99 15.09 5.84
CA TYR A 653 35.74 15.82 4.80
C TYR A 653 37.11 16.24 5.30
#